data_AF-D0N9Z7-F1
#
_entry.id   AF-D0N9Z7-F1
#
_cell.length_a   1.000
_cell.length_b   1.000
_cell.length_c   1.000
_cell.angle_alpha   90.00
_cell.angle_beta   90.00
_cell.angle_gamma   90.00
#
_symmetry.space_group_name_H-M   'P 1'
#
loop_
_entity.id
_entity.type
_entity.pdbx_description
1 polymer ?
#
loop_
_entity_poly.entity_id
_entity_poly.type
_entity_poly.pdbx_seq_one_letter_code
_entity_poly.pdbx_strand_id
1 'polypeptide(L)'
;MRPKRELLALLQRLNNSVGISARHVYTRQIAVSELLQCPQSEIRRQLPELCDFVDSLSSHNSNATGTPPSSLVRRAFRHPDAQWLSRSARESGVSALVCQQLVRLARQDSNDELVEDNTTNWSAAELTMHVLLDALLSPCAQRLGKAPDACKWRATQPKPRFHAMTCFPVWSTLLPFAALMGLRFPGQRVNCSFAQITGIWRLVEELNRGDKESQSAVTEVMVGLLRLASDKVLATSVAVKNEKKTVGLHLDDQLMEKFSTGLQGFSFKSWRANAVLKPALFDALQSSLSIPADEAKGVEIPQRVAVFAAVGCIFVKDLAADIVSTLIERASDTVTTSGAVRGPLLNFLVGFCAHVDLVSLTSVIEMLEFLVAAYKAVPQNEGDLEPRRAQQLELVFCIVYVALHRCQSVDTLRQEVSSDAAEVKERLAQLQMRLCSDVAFEDFYVAAPLHWTAKVLGHWVFLSDEEVQAFSSEAEENDNDSEKEFRDRVEAWHAIEARFASKPESFSAFTQMKTLLEPHLRPSIPLDQPTHEHGLILPAARKRRRTDEVTRNSGDPDKLERSIDVLLLPDVMERVCSFMSAKRLCRMALVCRTFADISHRASLWRPLYMRVGFPIFKTNALPPASVACHHGEKYAHNWRQLPKSRTVQ
;
A
#
# COMPACT_ATOMS: atom_id res chain seq x y z
N MET A 1 -45.99 6.41 5.32
CA MET A 1 -46.45 7.69 4.73
C MET A 1 -45.90 8.93 5.47
N ARG A 2 -46.11 9.07 6.80
CA ARG A 2 -45.59 10.21 7.60
C ARG A 2 -44.06 10.45 7.52
N PRO A 3 -43.18 9.43 7.62
CA PRO A 3 -41.71 9.66 7.63
C PRO A 3 -41.16 10.21 6.32
N LYS A 4 -41.82 9.89 5.20
CA LYS A 4 -41.45 10.39 3.86
C LYS A 4 -41.84 11.87 3.70
N ARG A 5 -42.96 12.29 4.28
CA ARG A 5 -43.42 13.70 4.24
C ARG A 5 -42.52 14.60 5.09
N GLU A 6 -42.16 14.14 6.28
CA GLU A 6 -41.25 14.86 7.20
C GLU A 6 -39.85 15.04 6.58
N LEU A 7 -39.31 13.98 5.95
CA LEU A 7 -38.03 14.06 5.23
C LEU A 7 -38.08 15.08 4.10
N LEU A 8 -39.13 15.06 3.27
CA LEU A 8 -39.27 15.99 2.16
C LEU A 8 -39.45 17.44 2.63
N ALA A 9 -40.19 17.66 3.72
CA ALA A 9 -40.35 18.99 4.32
C ALA A 9 -39.02 19.53 4.85
N LEU A 10 -38.25 18.71 5.58
CA LEU A 10 -36.94 19.10 6.10
C LEU A 10 -35.93 19.37 4.97
N LEU A 11 -35.94 18.53 3.92
CA LEU A 11 -35.13 18.72 2.73
C LEU A 11 -35.48 20.03 1.99
N GLN A 12 -36.76 20.34 1.84
CA GLN A 12 -37.21 21.58 1.22
C GLN A 12 -36.77 22.81 2.04
N ARG A 13 -36.86 22.75 3.37
CA ARG A 13 -36.35 23.80 4.26
C ARG A 13 -34.83 23.97 4.12
N LEU A 14 -34.06 22.87 4.10
CA LEU A 14 -32.62 22.91 3.87
C LEU A 14 -32.28 23.60 2.54
N ASN A 15 -32.92 23.17 1.45
CA ASN A 15 -32.67 23.70 0.11
C ASN A 15 -33.07 25.18 -0.01
N ASN A 16 -34.19 25.59 0.58
CA ASN A 16 -34.61 26.98 0.60
C ASN A 16 -33.60 27.86 1.35
N SER A 17 -33.17 27.43 2.54
CA SER A 17 -32.24 28.18 3.38
C SER A 17 -30.88 28.34 2.69
N VAL A 18 -30.37 27.26 2.09
CA VAL A 18 -29.14 27.28 1.28
C VAL A 18 -29.31 28.18 0.05
N GLY A 19 -30.42 28.07 -0.68
CA GLY A 19 -30.66 28.82 -1.91
C GLY A 19 -30.88 30.31 -1.69
N ILE A 20 -31.52 30.72 -0.59
CA ILE A 20 -31.64 32.14 -0.19
C ILE A 20 -30.26 32.68 0.19
N SER A 21 -29.53 31.96 1.04
CA SER A 21 -28.19 32.37 1.48
C SER A 21 -27.20 32.48 0.32
N ALA A 22 -27.23 31.53 -0.61
CA ALA A 22 -26.32 31.52 -1.76
C ALA A 22 -26.58 32.71 -2.68
N ARG A 23 -27.86 33.04 -2.92
CA ARG A 23 -28.24 34.24 -3.65
C ARG A 23 -27.81 35.51 -2.92
N HIS A 24 -28.01 35.58 -1.61
CA HIS A 24 -27.62 36.74 -0.82
C HIS A 24 -26.12 37.01 -0.87
N VAL A 25 -25.30 35.99 -0.60
CA VAL A 25 -23.83 36.09 -0.65
C VAL A 25 -23.35 36.47 -2.05
N TYR A 26 -23.93 35.87 -3.08
CA TYR A 26 -23.57 36.16 -4.48
C TYR A 26 -23.95 37.59 -4.89
N THR A 27 -25.19 38.02 -4.63
CA THR A 27 -25.68 39.36 -5.00
C THR A 27 -24.91 40.47 -4.29
N ARG A 28 -24.51 40.25 -3.04
CA ARG A 28 -23.73 41.22 -2.27
C ARG A 28 -22.22 41.10 -2.45
N GLN A 29 -21.74 40.13 -3.24
CA GLN A 29 -20.32 39.86 -3.49
C GLN A 29 -19.49 39.74 -2.20
N ILE A 30 -20.08 39.18 -1.14
CA ILE A 30 -19.42 39.10 0.16
C ILE A 30 -18.33 38.04 0.09
N ALA A 31 -17.12 38.38 0.52
CA ALA A 31 -16.04 37.41 0.59
C ALA A 31 -16.32 36.38 1.70
N VAL A 32 -16.39 35.11 1.32
CA VAL A 32 -16.69 33.99 2.24
C VAL A 32 -15.66 33.89 3.36
N SER A 33 -14.39 34.20 3.07
CA SER A 33 -13.32 34.24 4.06
C SER A 33 -13.59 35.28 5.16
N GLU A 34 -14.22 36.40 4.83
CA GLU A 34 -14.60 37.42 5.81
C GLU A 34 -15.77 36.92 6.66
N LEU A 35 -16.81 36.35 6.03
CA LEU A 35 -17.96 35.78 6.74
C LEU A 35 -17.57 34.65 7.71
N LEU A 36 -16.65 33.78 7.32
CA LEU A 36 -16.15 32.72 8.18
C LEU A 36 -15.38 33.26 9.40
N GLN A 37 -14.87 34.49 9.34
CA GLN A 37 -14.21 35.15 10.47
C GLN A 37 -15.16 36.01 11.30
N CYS A 38 -16.38 36.28 10.81
CA CYS A 38 -17.35 37.10 11.51
C CYS A 38 -17.91 36.43 12.80
N PRO A 39 -18.20 37.24 13.84
CA PRO A 39 -18.95 36.80 15.01
C PRO A 39 -20.33 36.23 14.64
N GLN A 40 -20.86 35.31 15.47
CA GLN A 40 -22.15 34.66 15.20
C GLN A 40 -23.33 35.64 15.11
N SER A 41 -23.33 36.71 15.92
CA SER A 41 -24.35 37.76 15.86
C SER A 41 -24.41 38.44 14.50
N GLU A 42 -23.26 38.68 13.87
CA GLU A 42 -23.14 39.31 12.56
C GLU A 42 -23.60 38.36 11.45
N ILE A 43 -23.22 37.07 11.53
CA ILE A 43 -23.69 36.06 10.58
C ILE A 43 -25.22 35.88 10.68
N ARG A 44 -25.79 35.87 11.90
CA ARG A 44 -27.26 35.83 12.10
C ARG A 44 -27.96 37.03 11.49
N ARG A 45 -27.36 38.23 11.57
CA ARG A 45 -27.92 39.43 10.94
C ARG A 45 -27.90 39.36 9.41
N GLN A 46 -26.84 38.80 8.84
CA GLN A 46 -26.66 38.75 7.39
C GLN A 46 -27.34 37.55 6.73
N LEU A 47 -27.42 36.41 7.42
CA LEU A 47 -27.95 35.14 6.94
C LEU A 47 -28.87 34.49 7.99
N PRO A 48 -29.99 35.15 8.35
CA PRO A 48 -30.89 34.67 9.39
C PRO A 48 -31.49 33.31 9.05
N GLU A 49 -31.90 33.08 7.80
CA GLU A 49 -32.56 31.84 7.39
C GLU A 49 -31.65 30.62 7.54
N LEU A 50 -30.34 30.79 7.31
CA LEU A 50 -29.36 29.72 7.49
C LEU A 50 -29.16 29.39 8.96
N CYS A 51 -29.03 30.42 9.80
CA CYS A 51 -28.82 30.24 11.23
C CYS A 51 -30.06 29.63 11.88
N ASP A 52 -31.24 30.15 11.57
CA ASP A 52 -32.53 29.64 12.07
C ASP A 52 -32.75 28.18 11.67
N PHE A 53 -32.36 27.80 10.44
CA PHE A 53 -32.41 26.42 10.01
C PHE A 53 -31.50 25.52 10.86
N VAL A 54 -30.22 25.88 11.05
CA VAL A 54 -29.26 25.08 11.82
C VAL A 54 -29.65 25.02 13.30
N ASP A 55 -30.08 26.14 13.88
CA ASP A 55 -30.54 26.22 15.26
C ASP A 55 -31.79 25.34 15.47
N SER A 56 -32.64 25.16 14.45
CA SER A 56 -33.80 24.25 14.51
C SER A 56 -33.44 22.75 14.49
N LEU A 57 -32.17 22.39 14.33
CA LEU A 57 -31.69 21.00 14.36
C LEU A 57 -31.32 20.52 15.78
N SER A 58 -31.28 21.41 16.78
CA SER A 58 -30.95 21.09 18.18
C SER A 58 -32.12 21.40 19.13
N SER A 59 -32.17 20.68 20.25
CA SER A 59 -33.21 20.75 21.29
C SER A 59 -33.13 21.98 22.20
N HIS A 60 -32.06 22.77 22.12
CA HIS A 60 -31.81 23.91 23.03
C HIS A 60 -32.71 25.13 22.82
N ASN A 61 -33.52 25.17 21.74
CA ASN A 61 -34.48 26.24 21.51
C ASN A 61 -35.90 25.78 21.90
N SER A 62 -36.30 26.10 23.14
CA SER A 62 -37.57 25.76 23.79
C SER A 62 -38.85 26.24 23.09
N ASN A 63 -38.75 26.99 21.99
CA ASN A 63 -39.88 27.67 21.34
C ASN A 63 -40.26 27.09 19.98
N ALA A 64 -39.58 26.05 19.49
CA ALA A 64 -39.87 25.44 18.19
C ALA A 64 -40.60 24.09 18.33
N THR A 65 -41.64 23.90 17.54
CA THR A 65 -42.33 22.61 17.35
C THR A 65 -41.33 21.48 17.08
N GLY A 66 -41.24 20.50 17.99
CA GLY A 66 -40.56 19.21 17.89
C GLY A 66 -39.25 19.16 17.09
N THR A 67 -38.11 19.12 17.78
CA THR A 67 -36.78 18.92 17.17
C THR A 67 -36.79 17.67 16.28
N PRO A 68 -36.30 17.75 15.03
CA PRO A 68 -36.30 16.60 14.14
C PRO A 68 -35.33 15.52 14.66
N PRO A 69 -35.69 14.21 14.60
CA PRO A 69 -34.78 13.14 15.00
C PRO A 69 -33.44 13.20 14.25
N SER A 70 -32.32 12.92 14.92
CA SER A 70 -30.97 13.03 14.31
C SER A 70 -30.81 12.13 13.07
N SER A 71 -31.48 10.97 13.05
CA SER A 71 -31.54 10.09 11.89
C SER A 71 -32.28 10.71 10.69
N LEU A 72 -33.31 11.52 10.93
CA LEU A 72 -34.04 12.26 9.90
C LEU A 72 -33.18 13.39 9.32
N VAL A 73 -32.48 14.12 10.19
CA VAL A 73 -31.54 15.19 9.78
C VAL A 73 -30.43 14.60 8.91
N ARG A 74 -29.76 13.53 9.35
CA ARG A 74 -28.74 12.82 8.57
C ARG A 74 -29.27 12.39 7.20
N ARG A 75 -30.50 11.86 7.13
CA ARG A 75 -31.13 11.47 5.86
C ARG A 75 -31.41 12.65 4.94
N ALA A 76 -31.81 13.81 5.47
CA ALA A 76 -32.03 15.02 4.68
C ALA A 76 -30.73 15.54 4.06
N PHE A 77 -29.65 15.62 4.84
CA PHE A 77 -28.33 16.04 4.35
C PHE A 77 -27.71 15.06 3.35
N ARG A 78 -28.02 13.76 3.46
CA ARG A 78 -27.62 12.71 2.52
C ARG A 78 -28.49 12.62 1.26
N HIS A 79 -29.62 13.30 1.21
CA HIS A 79 -30.59 13.12 0.12
C HIS A 79 -30.00 13.56 -1.23
N PRO A 80 -30.25 12.85 -2.35
CA PRO A 80 -29.73 13.23 -3.65
C PRO A 80 -30.07 14.64 -4.12
N ASP A 81 -31.26 15.11 -3.77
CA ASP A 81 -31.73 16.45 -4.09
C ASP A 81 -31.28 17.54 -3.10
N ALA A 82 -30.45 17.20 -2.11
CA ALA A 82 -29.95 18.17 -1.14
C ALA A 82 -28.93 19.11 -1.80
N GLN A 83 -29.22 20.41 -1.80
CA GLN A 83 -28.47 21.43 -2.54
C GLN A 83 -27.31 22.05 -1.76
N TRP A 84 -27.13 21.69 -0.48
CA TRP A 84 -26.10 22.25 0.39
C TRP A 84 -24.67 21.94 -0.05
N LEU A 85 -24.46 20.93 -0.91
CA LEU A 85 -23.18 20.62 -1.57
C LEU A 85 -23.24 20.79 -3.08
N SER A 86 -24.26 21.46 -3.62
CA SER A 86 -24.33 21.79 -5.03
C SER A 86 -23.12 22.65 -5.44
N ARG A 87 -22.83 22.71 -6.75
CA ARG A 87 -21.76 23.57 -7.27
C ARG A 87 -21.96 25.03 -6.84
N SER A 88 -23.20 25.53 -6.94
CA SER A 88 -23.55 26.89 -6.53
C SER A 88 -23.34 27.13 -5.03
N ALA A 89 -23.76 26.20 -4.16
CA ALA A 89 -23.55 26.34 -2.72
C ALA A 89 -22.06 26.32 -2.32
N ARG A 90 -21.23 25.54 -3.02
CA ARG A 90 -19.78 25.49 -2.78
C ARG A 90 -19.06 26.73 -3.30
N GLU A 91 -19.36 27.15 -4.53
CA GLU A 91 -18.71 28.32 -5.16
C GLU A 91 -19.12 29.63 -4.47
N SER A 92 -20.35 29.73 -3.96
CA SER A 92 -20.77 30.85 -3.11
C SER A 92 -20.27 30.76 -1.66
N GLY A 93 -19.64 29.65 -1.26
CA GLY A 93 -19.15 29.41 0.09
C GLY A 93 -20.22 29.13 1.16
N VAL A 94 -21.49 29.08 0.79
CA VAL A 94 -22.58 28.75 1.72
C VAL A 94 -22.43 27.35 2.29
N SER A 95 -21.90 26.39 1.53
CA SER A 95 -21.55 25.07 2.07
C SER A 95 -20.60 25.16 3.27
N ALA A 96 -19.60 26.04 3.21
CA ALA A 96 -18.65 26.25 4.32
C ALA A 96 -19.33 26.93 5.51
N LEU A 97 -20.24 27.88 5.27
CA LEU A 97 -21.02 28.55 6.33
C LEU A 97 -21.98 27.60 7.04
N VAL A 98 -22.66 26.70 6.30
CA VAL A 98 -23.46 25.60 6.87
C VAL A 98 -22.59 24.76 7.81
N CYS A 99 -21.41 24.34 7.35
CA CYS A 99 -20.49 23.53 8.15
C CYS A 99 -20.02 24.27 9.39
N GLN A 100 -19.70 25.57 9.27
CA GLN A 100 -19.31 26.39 10.40
C GLN A 100 -20.42 26.49 11.45
N GLN A 101 -21.68 26.70 11.04
CA GLN A 101 -22.79 26.75 12.00
C GLN A 101 -23.03 25.39 12.66
N LEU A 102 -22.95 24.28 11.91
CA LEU A 102 -23.03 22.93 12.50
C LEU A 102 -21.92 22.69 13.53
N VAL A 103 -20.68 23.07 13.22
CA VAL A 103 -19.56 22.97 14.17
C VAL A 103 -19.75 23.86 15.40
N ARG A 104 -20.33 25.06 15.24
CA ARG A 104 -20.65 25.94 16.37
C ARG A 104 -21.72 25.34 17.26
N LEU A 105 -22.77 24.78 16.66
CA LEU A 105 -23.82 24.05 17.37
C LEU A 105 -23.22 22.88 18.17
N ALA A 106 -22.34 22.10 17.54
CA ALA A 106 -21.61 21.01 18.20
C ALA A 106 -20.72 21.46 19.37
N ARG A 107 -20.22 22.70 19.35
CA ARG A 107 -19.39 23.26 20.44
C ARG A 107 -20.23 23.80 21.59
N GLN A 108 -21.48 24.16 21.35
CA GLN A 108 -22.38 24.69 22.38
C GLN A 108 -22.95 23.54 23.24
N ASP A 109 -23.05 22.35 22.68
CA ASP A 109 -23.61 21.15 23.32
C ASP A 109 -22.64 20.46 24.30
N SER A 110 -21.37 20.87 24.38
CA SER A 110 -20.37 20.22 25.25
C SER A 110 -20.41 20.64 26.73
N ASN A 111 -21.40 21.42 27.14
CA ASN A 111 -21.51 21.96 28.51
C ASN A 111 -22.63 21.33 29.35
N ASP A 112 -23.45 20.43 28.80
CA ASP A 112 -24.56 19.80 29.54
C ASP A 112 -24.24 18.35 29.93
N GLU A 113 -24.64 18.02 31.16
CA GLU A 113 -24.44 16.73 31.82
C GLU A 113 -25.01 15.56 31.00
N LEU A 114 -24.32 14.41 31.08
CA LEU A 114 -24.69 13.12 30.50
C LEU A 114 -26.13 12.73 30.86
N VAL A 115 -27.10 13.07 30.01
CA VAL A 115 -28.45 12.49 30.08
C VAL A 115 -28.41 11.16 29.34
N GLU A 116 -28.56 10.08 30.11
CA GLU A 116 -28.70 8.71 29.62
C GLU A 116 -29.95 8.54 28.73
N ASP A 117 -29.79 7.68 27.72
CA ASP A 117 -30.82 6.87 27.06
C ASP A 117 -32.00 7.58 26.36
N ASN A 118 -31.71 8.17 25.19
CA ASN A 118 -32.66 8.09 24.07
C ASN A 118 -31.93 7.88 22.73
N THR A 119 -31.99 6.66 22.20
CA THR A 119 -31.37 6.21 20.93
C THR A 119 -31.84 6.96 19.66
N THR A 120 -32.80 7.88 19.79
CA THR A 120 -33.39 8.65 18.68
C THR A 120 -32.67 9.97 18.39
N ASN A 121 -31.98 10.56 19.37
CA ASN A 121 -31.37 11.89 19.26
C ASN A 121 -29.87 11.84 19.62
N TRP A 122 -29.02 11.95 18.61
CA TRP A 122 -27.57 12.14 18.77
C TRP A 122 -27.25 13.54 19.32
N SER A 123 -26.14 13.67 20.04
CA SER A 123 -25.56 14.98 20.37
C SER A 123 -25.32 15.80 19.10
N ALA A 124 -25.31 17.13 19.21
CA ALA A 124 -25.03 18.02 18.10
C ALA A 124 -23.66 17.74 17.47
N ALA A 125 -22.70 17.29 18.28
CA ALA A 125 -21.37 16.92 17.82
C ALA A 125 -21.35 15.62 17.02
N GLU A 126 -22.02 14.58 17.49
CA GLU A 126 -22.17 13.31 16.78
C GLU A 126 -22.97 13.48 15.48
N LEU A 127 -24.08 14.23 15.51
CA LEU A 127 -24.85 14.56 14.32
C LEU A 127 -24.03 15.34 13.29
N THR A 128 -23.29 16.35 13.73
CA THR A 128 -22.42 17.14 12.85
C THR A 128 -21.34 16.27 12.22
N MET A 129 -20.73 15.39 13.00
CA MET A 129 -19.76 14.44 12.47
C MET A 129 -20.35 13.51 11.45
N HIS A 130 -21.52 12.94 11.73
CA HIS A 130 -22.23 12.14 10.74
C HIS A 130 -22.53 12.94 9.48
N VAL A 131 -23.07 14.16 9.56
CA VAL A 131 -23.37 14.98 8.37
C VAL A 131 -22.11 15.26 7.53
N LEU A 132 -21.00 15.68 8.17
CA LEU A 132 -19.76 16.00 7.47
C LEU A 132 -19.09 14.76 6.86
N LEU A 133 -18.95 13.70 7.66
CA LEU A 133 -18.36 12.46 7.21
C LEU A 133 -19.23 11.80 6.15
N ASP A 134 -20.55 11.74 6.30
CA ASP A 134 -21.40 11.16 5.27
C ASP A 134 -21.26 11.85 3.92
N ALA A 135 -21.09 13.16 3.91
CA ALA A 135 -20.87 13.93 2.70
C ALA A 135 -19.51 13.67 2.04
N LEU A 136 -18.45 13.53 2.85
CA LEU A 136 -17.10 13.21 2.40
C LEU A 136 -16.96 11.76 1.96
N LEU A 137 -17.67 10.89 2.67
CA LEU A 137 -17.43 9.49 2.67
C LEU A 137 -18.47 8.72 1.81
N SER A 138 -19.70 9.19 1.58
CA SER A 138 -20.69 8.41 0.81
C SER A 138 -20.39 8.27 -0.70
N PRO A 139 -20.81 7.16 -1.34
CA PRO A 139 -21.37 7.14 -2.67
C PRO A 139 -21.36 8.39 -3.56
N CYS A 140 -20.53 8.63 -4.57
CA CYS A 140 -20.97 9.61 -5.59
C CYS A 140 -22.28 9.11 -6.22
N ALA A 141 -22.38 7.80 -6.45
CA ALA A 141 -23.60 7.14 -6.90
C ALA A 141 -24.76 7.24 -5.88
N GLN A 142 -24.48 7.00 -4.60
CA GLN A 142 -25.52 7.01 -3.55
C GLN A 142 -25.96 8.44 -3.21
N ARG A 143 -25.02 9.38 -3.11
CA ARG A 143 -25.25 10.78 -2.78
C ARG A 143 -25.88 11.54 -3.93
N LEU A 144 -25.60 11.21 -5.19
CA LEU A 144 -26.16 11.92 -6.34
C LEU A 144 -27.27 11.11 -7.03
N GLY A 145 -27.66 9.95 -6.47
CA GLY A 145 -28.55 8.98 -7.10
C GLY A 145 -27.96 8.25 -8.32
N LYS A 146 -26.93 8.81 -8.96
CA LYS A 146 -26.21 8.25 -10.11
C LYS A 146 -24.74 8.64 -10.09
N ALA A 147 -23.84 7.71 -10.41
CA ALA A 147 -22.40 8.00 -10.49
C ALA A 147 -22.12 8.98 -11.65
N PRO A 148 -21.50 10.16 -11.39
CA PRO A 148 -21.04 11.06 -12.44
C PRO A 148 -20.00 10.37 -13.32
N ASP A 149 -20.01 10.63 -14.62
CA ASP A 149 -19.07 9.98 -15.54
C ASP A 149 -17.61 10.30 -15.22
N ALA A 150 -17.33 11.48 -14.68
CA ALA A 150 -15.99 11.85 -14.20
C ALA A 150 -15.55 11.06 -12.96
N CYS A 151 -16.48 10.49 -12.20
CA CYS A 151 -16.21 9.61 -11.05
C CYS A 151 -16.22 8.12 -11.46
N LYS A 152 -16.56 7.79 -12.70
CA LYS A 152 -16.45 6.42 -13.25
C LYS A 152 -15.05 6.23 -13.79
N TRP A 153 -14.30 5.31 -13.20
CA TRP A 153 -12.99 4.97 -13.69
C TRP A 153 -13.11 4.00 -14.86
N ARG A 154 -12.53 4.35 -15.99
CA ARG A 154 -12.44 3.48 -17.16
C ARG A 154 -11.02 2.99 -17.32
N ALA A 155 -10.88 1.69 -17.58
CA ALA A 155 -9.61 1.00 -17.86
C ALA A 155 -8.70 1.70 -18.86
N THR A 156 -9.31 2.34 -19.87
CA THR A 156 -8.61 2.97 -21.00
C THR A 156 -8.08 4.36 -20.68
N GLN A 157 -8.32 4.89 -19.47
CA GLN A 157 -7.86 6.20 -19.06
C GLN A 157 -6.58 6.07 -18.22
N PRO A 158 -5.44 6.63 -18.66
CA PRO A 158 -4.15 6.49 -17.97
C PRO A 158 -4.12 7.23 -16.62
N LYS A 159 -4.99 8.23 -16.42
CA LYS A 159 -5.10 8.94 -15.14
C LYS A 159 -6.51 9.50 -14.95
N PRO A 160 -7.16 9.28 -13.79
CA PRO A 160 -8.41 9.96 -13.48
C PRO A 160 -8.22 11.48 -13.47
N ARG A 161 -9.12 12.22 -14.13
CA ARG A 161 -9.15 13.69 -14.07
C ARG A 161 -9.69 14.12 -12.71
N PHE A 162 -8.85 14.08 -11.68
CA PHE A 162 -9.29 14.31 -10.30
C PHE A 162 -10.00 15.66 -10.11
N HIS A 163 -9.56 16.71 -10.81
CA HIS A 163 -10.21 18.03 -10.80
C HIS A 163 -11.63 18.02 -11.39
N ALA A 164 -11.94 17.06 -12.27
CA ALA A 164 -13.26 16.90 -12.86
C ALA A 164 -14.19 16.04 -11.99
N MET A 165 -13.68 15.36 -10.95
CA MET A 165 -14.49 14.54 -10.06
C MET A 165 -15.32 15.43 -9.14
N THR A 166 -16.63 15.22 -9.13
CA THR A 166 -17.57 16.02 -8.32
C THR A 166 -17.37 15.88 -6.80
N CYS A 167 -16.71 14.81 -6.35
CA CYS A 167 -16.34 14.61 -4.94
C CYS A 167 -15.12 15.44 -4.53
N PHE A 168 -14.21 15.77 -5.45
CA PHE A 168 -12.97 16.47 -5.08
C PHE A 168 -13.21 17.88 -4.52
N PRO A 169 -14.06 18.74 -5.13
CA PRO A 169 -14.40 20.04 -4.54
C PRO A 169 -15.12 19.92 -3.19
N VAL A 170 -15.85 18.82 -2.96
CA VAL A 170 -16.53 18.55 -1.69
C VAL A 170 -15.51 18.31 -0.59
N TRP A 171 -14.49 17.48 -0.86
CA TRP A 171 -13.35 17.30 0.03
C TRP A 171 -12.70 18.63 0.38
N SER A 172 -12.37 19.46 -0.62
CA SER A 172 -11.77 20.77 -0.36
C SER A 172 -12.65 21.71 0.47
N THR A 173 -13.98 21.60 0.36
CA THR A 173 -14.93 22.45 1.10
C THR A 173 -15.11 21.99 2.55
N LEU A 174 -15.20 20.67 2.78
CA LEU A 174 -15.56 20.10 4.08
C LEU A 174 -14.35 19.74 4.94
N LEU A 175 -13.18 19.50 4.34
CA LEU A 175 -11.98 19.04 5.04
C LEU A 175 -11.61 19.90 6.27
N PRO A 176 -11.61 21.25 6.23
CA PRO A 176 -11.27 22.04 7.41
C PRO A 176 -12.20 21.79 8.60
N PHE A 177 -13.49 21.57 8.33
CA PHE A 177 -14.51 21.34 9.36
C PHE A 177 -14.50 19.89 9.85
N ALA A 178 -14.30 18.94 8.94
CA ALA A 178 -14.18 17.53 9.28
C ALA A 178 -12.91 17.25 10.10
N ALA A 179 -11.78 17.89 9.79
CA ALA A 179 -10.57 17.81 10.60
C ALA A 179 -10.80 18.40 12.01
N LEU A 180 -11.45 19.56 12.09
CA LEU A 180 -11.78 20.21 13.35
C LEU A 180 -12.68 19.36 14.26
N MET A 181 -13.63 18.64 13.67
CA MET A 181 -14.55 17.76 14.40
C MET A 181 -13.97 16.36 14.63
N GLY A 182 -13.11 15.86 13.73
CA GLY A 182 -12.39 14.58 13.85
C GLY A 182 -11.35 14.56 14.96
N LEU A 183 -10.85 15.72 15.38
CA LEU A 183 -10.10 15.87 16.64
C LEU A 183 -10.96 15.59 17.88
N ARG A 184 -12.29 15.52 17.77
CA ARG A 184 -13.22 15.36 18.90
C ARG A 184 -14.09 14.09 18.86
N PHE A 185 -14.45 13.55 17.69
CA PHE A 185 -15.33 12.37 17.59
C PHE A 185 -15.03 11.49 16.34
N PRO A 186 -14.68 10.19 16.48
CA PRO A 186 -14.41 9.31 15.33
C PRO A 186 -15.67 8.78 14.64
N GLY A 187 -15.63 8.57 13.32
CA GLY A 187 -16.72 7.92 12.58
C GLY A 187 -16.23 7.10 11.38
N GLN A 188 -17.00 6.08 11.00
CA GLN A 188 -16.64 5.09 9.97
C GLN A 188 -17.62 5.03 8.78
N ARG A 189 -17.06 4.66 7.61
CA ARG A 189 -17.65 4.12 6.35
C ARG A 189 -17.72 5.08 5.14
N VAL A 190 -17.18 4.62 3.98
CA VAL A 190 -16.77 5.46 2.83
C VAL A 190 -16.82 4.79 1.42
N ASN A 191 -16.79 5.60 0.34
CA ASN A 191 -16.80 5.33 -1.12
C ASN A 191 -15.99 6.26 -2.08
N CYS A 192 -15.67 5.71 -3.28
CA CYS A 192 -14.82 6.12 -4.42
C CYS A 192 -13.31 6.00 -4.17
N SER A 193 -12.78 4.78 -4.34
CA SER A 193 -11.51 4.31 -3.78
C SER A 193 -10.36 5.31 -3.92
N PHE A 194 -10.20 5.95 -5.07
CA PHE A 194 -9.11 6.90 -5.30
C PHE A 194 -9.26 8.24 -4.55
N ALA A 195 -10.44 8.87 -4.67
CA ALA A 195 -10.71 10.13 -3.99
C ALA A 195 -10.77 9.94 -2.47
N GLN A 196 -11.16 8.75 -2.02
CA GLN A 196 -11.11 8.35 -0.61
C GLN A 196 -9.70 8.22 -0.10
N ILE A 197 -8.85 7.44 -0.76
CA ILE A 197 -7.46 7.25 -0.31
C ILE A 197 -6.78 8.63 -0.23
N THR A 198 -6.97 9.46 -1.25
CA THR A 198 -6.44 10.83 -1.26
C THR A 198 -7.04 11.71 -0.15
N GLY A 199 -8.37 11.64 0.06
CA GLY A 199 -9.06 12.42 1.08
C GLY A 199 -8.72 11.98 2.51
N ILE A 200 -8.60 10.67 2.74
CA ILE A 200 -8.17 10.07 4.00
C ILE A 200 -6.75 10.50 4.31
N TRP A 201 -5.82 10.44 3.36
CA TRP A 201 -4.46 10.93 3.59
C TRP A 201 -4.44 12.41 3.97
N ARG A 202 -5.22 13.26 3.29
CA ARG A 202 -5.34 14.68 3.65
C ARG A 202 -5.93 14.87 5.05
N LEU A 203 -6.94 14.08 5.43
CA LEU A 203 -7.54 14.14 6.76
C LEU A 203 -6.53 13.70 7.84
N VAL A 204 -5.81 12.61 7.61
CA VAL A 204 -4.74 12.12 8.50
C VAL A 204 -3.62 13.15 8.64
N GLU A 205 -3.21 13.81 7.55
CA GLU A 205 -2.22 14.90 7.59
C GLU A 205 -2.72 16.11 8.41
N GLU A 206 -3.99 16.51 8.26
CA GLU A 206 -4.58 17.62 9.01
C GLU A 206 -4.78 17.29 10.50
N LEU A 207 -5.23 16.07 10.82
CA LEU A 207 -5.29 15.58 12.20
C LEU A 207 -3.89 15.58 12.85
N ASN A 208 -2.87 15.14 12.10
CA ASN A 208 -1.50 15.13 12.57
C ASN A 208 -0.93 16.55 12.81
N ARG A 209 -1.37 17.56 12.04
CA ARG A 209 -0.98 18.97 12.22
C ARG A 209 -1.71 19.65 13.36
N GLY A 210 -2.99 19.31 13.56
CA GLY A 210 -3.86 19.95 14.55
C GLY A 210 -3.61 19.51 15.98
N ASP A 211 -3.08 18.30 16.17
CA ASP A 211 -2.78 17.73 17.48
C ASP A 211 -1.41 18.18 18.00
N LYS A 212 -1.44 19.11 18.96
CA LYS A 212 -0.25 19.66 19.61
C LYS A 212 0.17 18.88 20.86
N GLU A 213 -0.69 18.00 21.37
CA GLU A 213 -0.58 17.40 22.70
C GLU A 213 -0.43 15.87 22.69
N SER A 214 -0.27 15.26 21.51
CA SER A 214 -0.06 13.81 21.35
C SER A 214 -1.23 12.98 21.89
N GLN A 215 -2.46 13.39 21.57
CA GLN A 215 -3.66 12.75 22.11
C GLN A 215 -3.84 11.33 21.54
N SER A 216 -3.89 10.33 22.43
CA SER A 216 -4.12 8.92 22.08
C SER A 216 -5.40 8.71 21.25
N ALA A 217 -6.48 9.46 21.55
CA ALA A 217 -7.72 9.41 20.79
C ALA A 217 -7.55 9.82 19.31
N VAL A 218 -6.70 10.82 19.01
CA VAL A 218 -6.42 11.25 17.63
C VAL A 218 -5.66 10.16 16.88
N THR A 219 -4.73 9.50 17.56
CA THR A 219 -4.00 8.35 17.01
C THR A 219 -4.96 7.22 16.65
N GLU A 220 -5.91 6.85 17.52
CA GLU A 220 -6.93 5.84 17.23
C GLU A 220 -7.81 6.20 16.03
N VAL A 221 -8.23 7.47 15.91
CA VAL A 221 -8.97 7.94 14.73
C VAL A 221 -8.15 7.77 13.45
N MET A 222 -6.86 8.12 13.49
CA MET A 222 -5.97 7.97 12.34
C MET A 222 -5.77 6.49 11.98
N VAL A 223 -5.64 5.60 12.98
CA VAL A 223 -5.59 4.15 12.77
C VAL A 223 -6.85 3.66 12.07
N GLY A 224 -8.03 4.03 12.58
CA GLY A 224 -9.32 3.64 11.98
C GLY A 224 -9.50 4.15 10.55
N LEU A 225 -9.05 5.38 10.26
CA LEU A 225 -9.10 5.97 8.92
C LEU A 225 -8.16 5.24 7.94
N LEU A 226 -6.94 4.91 8.37
CA LEU A 226 -5.97 4.20 7.53
C LEU A 226 -6.29 2.72 7.37
N ARG A 227 -6.85 2.07 8.39
CA ARG A 227 -7.40 0.72 8.27
C ARG A 227 -8.48 0.69 7.21
N LEU A 228 -9.39 1.65 7.23
CA LEU A 228 -10.45 1.80 6.23
C LEU A 228 -9.91 2.06 4.81
N ALA A 229 -8.80 2.80 4.67
CA ALA A 229 -8.13 2.95 3.39
C ALA A 229 -7.47 1.63 2.93
N SER A 230 -6.82 0.91 3.85
CA SER A 230 -6.16 -0.38 3.62
C SER A 230 -7.18 -1.44 3.19
N ASP A 231 -8.29 -1.57 3.93
CA ASP A 231 -9.40 -2.45 3.59
C ASP A 231 -9.93 -2.15 2.18
N LYS A 232 -9.96 -0.89 1.75
CA LYS A 232 -10.41 -0.54 0.39
C LYS A 232 -9.43 -0.92 -0.69
N VAL A 233 -8.12 -0.87 -0.41
CA VAL A 233 -7.08 -1.35 -1.32
C VAL A 233 -7.12 -2.89 -1.41
N LEU A 234 -7.49 -3.56 -0.32
CA LEU A 234 -7.51 -5.03 -0.22
C LEU A 234 -8.85 -5.66 -0.68
N ALA A 235 -10.00 -4.99 -0.47
CA ALA A 235 -11.35 -5.57 -0.64
C ALA A 235 -11.94 -5.56 -2.06
N THR A 236 -11.17 -5.27 -3.13
CA THR A 236 -11.66 -5.43 -4.52
C THR A 236 -11.86 -6.90 -4.95
N SER A 237 -11.83 -7.87 -4.03
CA SER A 237 -11.98 -9.31 -4.31
C SER A 237 -13.42 -9.84 -4.30
N VAL A 238 -14.32 -9.27 -3.49
CA VAL A 238 -15.60 -9.95 -3.18
C VAL A 238 -16.67 -9.76 -4.28
N ALA A 239 -16.55 -8.76 -5.15
CA ALA A 239 -17.66 -8.34 -6.01
C ALA A 239 -17.52 -8.62 -7.53
N VAL A 240 -16.45 -9.27 -8.02
CA VAL A 240 -16.27 -9.49 -9.46
C VAL A 240 -15.99 -10.95 -9.79
N LYS A 241 -17.02 -11.79 -9.58
CA LYS A 241 -17.20 -12.93 -10.48
C LYS A 241 -17.55 -12.35 -11.85
N ASN A 242 -16.65 -12.52 -12.81
CA ASN A 242 -16.81 -12.19 -14.24
C ASN A 242 -16.69 -10.70 -14.59
N GLU A 243 -15.49 -10.27 -15.01
CA GLU A 243 -15.23 -9.65 -16.34
C GLU A 243 -13.82 -9.01 -16.40
N LYS A 244 -13.01 -9.46 -17.36
CA LYS A 244 -11.72 -8.89 -17.83
C LYS A 244 -10.62 -8.69 -16.76
N LYS A 245 -9.95 -9.80 -16.38
CA LYS A 245 -8.82 -9.88 -15.43
C LYS A 245 -7.71 -8.81 -15.62
N THR A 246 -7.37 -8.43 -16.85
CA THR A 246 -6.26 -7.50 -17.12
C THR A 246 -6.59 -6.03 -16.82
N VAL A 247 -7.86 -5.66 -16.86
CA VAL A 247 -8.34 -4.28 -16.67
C VAL A 247 -8.40 -3.89 -15.19
N GLY A 248 -8.75 -4.84 -14.31
CA GLY A 248 -8.79 -4.59 -12.86
C GLY A 248 -7.41 -4.35 -12.25
N LEU A 249 -6.39 -5.06 -12.75
CA LEU A 249 -5.03 -5.02 -12.21
C LEU A 249 -4.37 -3.63 -12.35
N HIS A 250 -4.61 -2.92 -13.46
CA HIS A 250 -4.08 -1.56 -13.64
C HIS A 250 -4.69 -0.54 -12.67
N LEU A 251 -5.97 -0.70 -12.33
CA LEU A 251 -6.66 0.18 -11.38
C LEU A 251 -6.19 -0.10 -9.95
N ASP A 252 -6.00 -1.38 -9.62
CA ASP A 252 -5.46 -1.80 -8.34
C ASP A 252 -4.00 -1.30 -8.16
N ASP A 253 -3.15 -1.35 -9.19
CA ASP A 253 -1.79 -0.79 -9.16
C ASP A 253 -1.79 0.73 -8.92
N GLN A 254 -2.65 1.49 -9.60
CA GLN A 254 -2.76 2.94 -9.35
C GLN A 254 -3.31 3.29 -7.96
N LEU A 255 -4.24 2.49 -7.41
CA LEU A 255 -4.73 2.67 -6.04
C LEU A 255 -3.64 2.37 -5.02
N MET A 256 -2.92 1.26 -5.21
CA MET A 256 -1.78 0.86 -4.40
C MET A 256 -0.70 1.94 -4.43
N GLU A 257 -0.34 2.46 -5.60
CA GLU A 257 0.64 3.55 -5.75
C GLU A 257 0.24 4.80 -4.98
N LYS A 258 -1.02 5.23 -5.08
CA LYS A 258 -1.49 6.40 -4.33
C LYS A 258 -1.49 6.17 -2.83
N PHE A 259 -1.89 4.98 -2.40
CA PHE A 259 -1.85 4.60 -1.00
C PHE A 259 -0.41 4.62 -0.47
N SER A 260 0.52 3.96 -1.18
CA SER A 260 1.94 3.89 -0.86
C SER A 260 2.64 5.26 -0.89
N THR A 261 2.28 6.14 -1.83
CA THR A 261 2.78 7.52 -1.84
C THR A 261 2.36 8.28 -0.57
N GLY A 262 1.12 8.05 -0.11
CA GLY A 262 0.63 8.61 1.14
C GLY A 262 1.32 8.02 2.37
N LEU A 263 1.53 6.69 2.39
CA LEU A 263 2.30 6.00 3.44
C LEU A 263 3.70 6.60 3.57
N GLN A 264 4.42 6.69 2.45
CA GLN A 264 5.75 7.30 2.39
C GLN A 264 5.72 8.75 2.88
N GLY A 265 4.78 9.55 2.38
CA GLY A 265 4.66 10.95 2.78
C GLY A 265 4.37 11.11 4.28
N PHE A 266 3.59 10.22 4.86
CA PHE A 266 3.25 10.25 6.28
C PHE A 266 4.36 9.71 7.17
N SER A 267 5.04 8.62 6.76
CA SER A 267 6.15 8.02 7.52
C SER A 267 7.31 8.99 7.71
N PHE A 268 7.59 9.85 6.72
CA PHE A 268 8.62 10.88 6.84
C PHE A 268 8.19 12.13 7.62
N LYS A 269 6.89 12.45 7.67
CA LYS A 269 6.39 13.71 8.25
C LYS A 269 5.87 13.57 9.68
N SER A 270 5.47 12.37 10.10
CA SER A 270 4.83 12.13 11.39
C SER A 270 5.75 11.34 12.31
N TRP A 271 6.05 11.90 13.47
CA TRP A 271 6.82 11.21 14.51
C TRP A 271 6.08 10.00 15.10
N ARG A 272 4.75 9.96 15.02
CA ARG A 272 3.90 8.83 15.43
C ARG A 272 3.58 7.86 14.30
N ALA A 273 4.31 7.94 13.17
CA ALA A 273 4.01 7.14 12.00
C ALA A 273 3.89 5.65 12.31
N ASN A 274 4.82 5.07 13.08
CA ASN A 274 4.77 3.65 13.42
C ASN A 274 3.53 3.29 14.26
N ALA A 275 3.18 4.12 15.25
CA ALA A 275 2.02 3.92 16.13
C ALA A 275 0.67 4.00 15.40
N VAL A 276 0.63 4.67 14.24
CA VAL A 276 -0.58 4.76 13.41
C VAL A 276 -0.57 3.73 12.29
N LEU A 277 0.54 3.64 11.54
CA LEU A 277 0.65 2.81 10.34
C LEU A 277 0.68 1.32 10.68
N LYS A 278 1.45 0.92 11.70
CA LYS A 278 1.60 -0.50 12.06
C LYS A 278 0.27 -1.17 12.39
N PRO A 279 -0.52 -0.70 13.37
CA PRO A 279 -1.82 -1.32 13.67
C PRO A 279 -2.79 -1.21 12.49
N ALA A 280 -2.82 -0.10 11.75
CA ALA A 280 -3.74 0.07 10.63
C ALA A 280 -3.49 -0.92 9.47
N LEU A 281 -2.23 -1.09 9.07
CA LEU A 281 -1.85 -2.03 8.00
C LEU A 281 -1.98 -3.47 8.47
N PHE A 282 -1.51 -3.75 9.69
CA PHE A 282 -1.51 -5.08 10.27
C PHE A 282 -2.94 -5.61 10.43
N ASP A 283 -3.85 -4.83 11.01
CA ASP A 283 -5.26 -5.21 11.16
C ASP A 283 -5.95 -5.49 9.82
N ALA A 284 -5.66 -4.69 8.80
CA ALA A 284 -6.25 -4.82 7.47
C ALA A 284 -5.73 -6.07 6.74
N LEU A 285 -4.43 -6.36 6.86
CA LEU A 285 -3.81 -7.60 6.38
C LEU A 285 -4.39 -8.82 7.09
N GLN A 286 -4.47 -8.75 8.42
CA GLN A 286 -5.02 -9.81 9.25
C GLN A 286 -6.47 -10.12 8.87
N SER A 287 -7.28 -9.08 8.62
CA SER A 287 -8.67 -9.21 8.16
C SER A 287 -8.74 -9.82 6.76
N SER A 288 -7.82 -9.45 5.85
CA SER A 288 -7.80 -9.93 4.46
C SER A 288 -7.27 -11.36 4.32
N LEU A 289 -6.45 -11.81 5.27
CA LEU A 289 -5.95 -13.18 5.35
C LEU A 289 -6.88 -14.11 6.15
N SER A 290 -7.95 -13.56 6.74
CA SER A 290 -8.98 -14.37 7.43
C SER A 290 -9.98 -14.89 6.40
N ILE A 291 -9.76 -16.10 5.90
CA ILE A 291 -10.66 -16.76 4.92
C ILE A 291 -11.82 -17.42 5.68
N PRO A 292 -13.10 -17.06 5.42
CA PRO A 292 -14.25 -17.75 6.02
C PRO A 292 -14.25 -19.23 5.61
N ALA A 293 -14.50 -20.13 6.57
CA ALA A 293 -14.46 -21.58 6.33
C ALA A 293 -15.38 -22.05 5.18
N ASP A 294 -16.49 -21.33 4.94
CA ASP A 294 -17.47 -21.63 3.90
C ASP A 294 -16.98 -21.31 2.47
N GLU A 295 -15.92 -20.50 2.32
CA GLU A 295 -15.34 -20.11 1.03
C GLU A 295 -13.97 -20.77 0.76
N ALA A 296 -13.43 -21.56 1.69
CA ALA A 296 -12.02 -21.95 1.71
C ALA A 296 -11.57 -22.99 0.64
N LYS A 297 -12.48 -23.60 -0.13
CA LYS A 297 -12.09 -24.61 -1.14
C LYS A 297 -11.47 -23.94 -2.37
N GLY A 298 -10.14 -24.06 -2.51
CA GLY A 298 -9.40 -23.65 -3.71
C GLY A 298 -9.12 -22.15 -3.79
N VAL A 299 -9.19 -21.42 -2.67
CA VAL A 299 -8.92 -19.98 -2.64
C VAL A 299 -7.43 -19.74 -2.40
N GLU A 300 -6.72 -19.37 -3.46
CA GLU A 300 -5.39 -18.79 -3.36
C GLU A 300 -5.46 -17.39 -2.76
N ILE A 301 -4.45 -17.00 -1.97
CA ILE A 301 -4.37 -15.64 -1.46
C ILE A 301 -4.21 -14.67 -2.63
N PRO A 302 -5.08 -13.64 -2.75
CA PRO A 302 -5.01 -12.73 -3.88
C PRO A 302 -3.66 -12.03 -3.97
N GLN A 303 -3.08 -11.94 -5.18
CA GLN A 303 -1.78 -11.29 -5.42
C GLN A 303 -1.69 -9.87 -4.83
N ARG A 304 -2.78 -9.11 -4.84
CA ARG A 304 -2.84 -7.78 -4.21
C ARG A 304 -2.48 -7.77 -2.72
N VAL A 305 -2.80 -8.84 -1.98
CA VAL A 305 -2.51 -8.96 -0.54
C VAL A 305 -1.01 -9.16 -0.35
N ALA A 306 -0.39 -10.02 -1.17
CA ALA A 306 1.07 -10.19 -1.21
C ALA A 306 1.81 -8.89 -1.54
N VAL A 307 1.35 -8.16 -2.56
CA VAL A 307 1.92 -6.86 -2.94
C VAL A 307 1.76 -5.84 -1.80
N PHE A 308 0.56 -5.74 -1.22
CA PHE A 308 0.30 -4.81 -0.12
C PHE A 308 1.16 -5.12 1.10
N ALA A 309 1.29 -6.39 1.48
CA ALA A 309 2.13 -6.83 2.60
C ALA A 309 3.60 -6.46 2.37
N ALA A 310 4.15 -6.81 1.20
CA ALA A 310 5.55 -6.53 0.86
C ALA A 310 5.84 -5.02 0.81
N VAL A 311 4.98 -4.23 0.17
CA VAL A 311 5.13 -2.76 0.10
C VAL A 311 4.97 -2.12 1.48
N GLY A 312 4.02 -2.59 2.29
CA GLY A 312 3.83 -2.09 3.65
C GLY A 312 5.09 -2.24 4.52
N CYS A 313 5.82 -3.34 4.36
CA CYS A 313 7.05 -3.62 5.09
C CYS A 313 8.19 -2.65 4.77
N ILE A 314 8.17 -1.97 3.61
CA ILE A 314 9.16 -0.94 3.28
C ILE A 314 9.00 0.26 4.22
N PHE A 315 7.76 0.60 4.59
CA PHE A 315 7.45 1.85 5.27
C PHE A 315 7.25 1.71 6.78
N VAL A 316 7.00 0.50 7.26
CA VAL A 316 6.66 0.24 8.67
C VAL A 316 7.66 -0.73 9.27
N LYS A 317 8.37 -0.25 10.28
CA LYS A 317 9.36 -1.02 11.02
C LYS A 317 8.68 -2.21 11.71
N ASP A 318 9.35 -3.37 11.66
CA ASP A 318 8.95 -4.61 12.33
C ASP A 318 7.61 -5.21 11.82
N LEU A 319 6.98 -4.63 10.78
CA LEU A 319 5.73 -5.16 10.23
C LEU A 319 5.90 -6.57 9.65
N ALA A 320 7.03 -6.85 8.99
CA ALA A 320 7.32 -8.16 8.43
C ALA A 320 7.39 -9.24 9.52
N ALA A 321 8.03 -8.94 10.66
CA ALA A 321 8.14 -9.86 11.79
C ALA A 321 6.77 -10.13 12.42
N ASP A 322 5.97 -9.09 12.67
CA ASP A 322 4.60 -9.24 13.19
C ASP A 322 3.72 -10.09 12.26
N ILE A 323 3.81 -9.88 10.94
CA ILE A 323 3.07 -10.68 9.95
C ILE A 323 3.47 -12.15 10.06
N VAL A 324 4.78 -12.45 10.06
CA VAL A 324 5.26 -13.84 10.14
C VAL A 324 4.82 -14.50 11.45
N SER A 325 5.09 -13.88 12.59
CA SER A 325 4.76 -14.40 13.92
C SER A 325 3.27 -14.71 14.05
N THR A 326 2.39 -13.77 13.70
CA THR A 326 0.94 -13.98 13.82
C THR A 326 0.39 -15.02 12.84
N LEU A 327 0.97 -15.12 11.64
CA LEU A 327 0.56 -16.14 10.69
C LEU A 327 1.05 -17.54 11.09
N ILE A 328 2.23 -17.66 11.72
CA ILE A 328 2.70 -18.91 12.33
C ILE A 328 1.75 -19.33 13.45
N GLU A 329 1.43 -18.44 14.38
CA GLU A 329 0.49 -18.72 15.47
C GLU A 329 -0.85 -19.24 14.92
N ARG A 330 -1.43 -18.56 13.93
CA ARG A 330 -2.67 -18.98 13.27
C ARG A 330 -2.55 -20.32 12.55
N ALA A 331 -1.45 -20.56 11.84
CA ALA A 331 -1.21 -21.82 11.13
C ALA A 331 -0.92 -23.00 12.08
N SER A 332 -0.49 -22.71 13.31
CA SER A 332 -0.27 -23.68 14.38
C SER A 332 -1.53 -24.04 15.16
N ASP A 333 -2.53 -23.14 15.21
CA ASP A 333 -3.81 -23.36 15.88
C ASP A 333 -4.70 -24.33 15.08
N THR A 334 -4.58 -25.61 15.39
CA THR A 334 -5.35 -26.70 14.77
C THR A 334 -6.80 -26.77 15.25
N VAL A 335 -7.15 -26.06 16.32
CA VAL A 335 -8.52 -26.03 16.88
C VAL A 335 -9.40 -25.07 16.09
N THR A 336 -8.83 -23.94 15.65
CA THR A 336 -9.59 -22.87 14.97
C THR A 336 -9.36 -22.82 13.46
N THR A 337 -8.21 -23.28 12.96
CA THR A 337 -7.88 -23.20 11.54
C THR A 337 -8.14 -24.52 10.82
N SER A 338 -9.15 -24.54 9.94
CA SER A 338 -9.41 -25.71 9.09
C SER A 338 -8.27 -25.96 8.11
N GLY A 339 -8.04 -27.23 7.73
CA GLY A 339 -7.01 -27.58 6.75
C GLY A 339 -7.13 -26.85 5.40
N ALA A 340 -8.34 -26.46 5.02
CA ALA A 340 -8.61 -25.69 3.81
C ALA A 340 -8.08 -24.24 3.88
N VAL A 341 -7.97 -23.66 5.07
CA VAL A 341 -7.42 -22.31 5.30
C VAL A 341 -5.90 -22.37 5.56
N ARG A 342 -5.42 -23.45 6.19
CA ARG A 342 -4.01 -23.65 6.53
C ARG A 342 -3.10 -23.68 5.30
N GLY A 343 -3.51 -24.35 4.22
CA GLY A 343 -2.73 -24.46 2.98
C GLY A 343 -2.42 -23.09 2.33
N PRO A 344 -3.41 -22.26 2.00
CA PRO A 344 -3.18 -20.93 1.45
C PRO A 344 -2.30 -20.04 2.33
N LEU A 345 -2.54 -20.03 3.66
CA LEU A 345 -1.72 -19.26 4.61
C LEU A 345 -0.26 -19.71 4.59
N LEU A 346 -0.02 -21.03 4.55
CA LEU A 346 1.32 -21.59 4.46
C LEU A 346 2.03 -21.17 3.16
N ASN A 347 1.33 -21.25 2.03
CA ASN A 347 1.87 -20.86 0.73
C ASN A 347 2.23 -19.37 0.67
N PHE A 348 1.46 -18.52 1.34
CA PHE A 348 1.82 -17.10 1.49
C PHE A 348 3.03 -16.91 2.39
N LEU A 349 3.07 -17.56 3.55
CA LEU A 349 4.20 -17.48 4.49
C LEU A 349 5.51 -17.92 3.84
N VAL A 350 5.50 -19.07 3.16
CA VAL A 350 6.67 -19.64 2.46
C VAL A 350 7.19 -18.66 1.41
N GLY A 351 6.32 -18.19 0.51
CA GLY A 351 6.75 -17.28 -0.54
C GLY A 351 7.13 -15.88 -0.02
N PHE A 352 6.46 -15.37 1.02
CA PHE A 352 6.82 -14.11 1.68
C PHE A 352 8.21 -14.20 2.34
N CYS A 353 8.48 -15.27 3.08
CA CYS A 353 9.78 -15.51 3.71
C CYS A 353 10.89 -15.81 2.69
N ALA A 354 10.60 -16.48 1.58
CA ALA A 354 11.59 -16.75 0.53
C ALA A 354 11.97 -15.48 -0.25
N HIS A 355 11.00 -14.66 -0.66
CA HIS A 355 11.22 -13.61 -1.66
C HIS A 355 11.28 -12.19 -1.14
N VAL A 356 10.69 -11.87 0.02
CA VAL A 356 10.66 -10.48 0.53
C VAL A 356 11.85 -10.24 1.45
N ASP A 357 12.88 -9.56 0.95
CA ASP A 357 14.16 -9.41 1.66
C ASP A 357 14.04 -8.68 3.01
N LEU A 358 12.97 -7.91 3.19
CA LEU A 358 12.63 -7.19 4.43
C LEU A 358 12.23 -8.11 5.60
N VAL A 359 11.95 -9.40 5.34
CA VAL A 359 11.74 -10.39 6.38
C VAL A 359 13.09 -10.72 7.02
N SER A 360 13.21 -10.45 8.32
CA SER A 360 14.44 -10.69 9.08
C SER A 360 14.81 -12.17 9.10
N LEU A 361 16.11 -12.47 9.19
CA LEU A 361 16.58 -13.85 9.29
C LEU A 361 16.02 -14.57 10.53
N THR A 362 15.82 -13.86 11.64
CA THR A 362 15.16 -14.38 12.84
C THR A 362 13.75 -14.88 12.54
N SER A 363 12.94 -14.10 11.82
CA SER A 363 11.58 -14.52 11.42
C SER A 363 11.61 -15.67 10.42
N VAL A 364 12.62 -15.75 9.55
CA VAL A 364 12.83 -16.90 8.66
C VAL A 364 13.14 -18.16 9.45
N ILE A 365 14.01 -18.08 10.46
CA ILE A 365 14.33 -19.21 11.35
C ILE A 365 13.07 -19.69 12.09
N GLU A 366 12.29 -18.78 12.66
CA GLU A 366 11.01 -19.11 13.33
C GLU A 366 10.04 -19.85 12.39
N MET A 367 9.95 -19.41 11.13
CA MET A 367 9.14 -20.08 10.12
C MET A 367 9.66 -21.49 9.77
N LEU A 368 10.98 -21.66 9.65
CA LEU A 368 11.60 -22.97 9.40
C LEU A 368 11.41 -23.92 10.58
N GLU A 369 11.55 -23.43 11.82
CA GLU A 369 11.27 -24.21 13.03
C GLU A 369 9.82 -24.68 13.10
N PHE A 370 8.88 -23.82 12.69
CA PHE A 370 7.47 -24.17 12.56
C PHE A 370 7.26 -25.27 11.50
N LEU A 371 7.90 -25.18 10.34
CA LEU A 371 7.82 -26.22 9.30
C LEU A 371 8.37 -27.56 9.77
N VAL A 372 9.53 -27.57 10.45
CA VAL A 372 10.13 -28.78 11.03
C VAL A 372 9.21 -29.38 12.10
N ALA A 373 8.61 -28.55 12.97
CA ALA A 373 7.63 -29.02 13.93
C ALA A 373 6.39 -29.61 13.26
N ALA A 374 5.90 -28.99 12.18
CA ALA A 374 4.76 -29.48 11.42
C ALA A 374 5.06 -30.83 10.74
N TYR A 375 6.28 -31.02 10.21
CA TYR A 375 6.75 -32.28 9.64
C TYR A 375 6.72 -33.40 10.68
N LYS A 376 7.28 -33.13 11.88
CA LYS A 376 7.33 -34.10 12.99
C LYS A 376 5.94 -34.45 13.54
N ALA A 377 5.01 -33.50 13.47
CA ALA A 377 3.65 -33.67 13.96
C ALA A 377 2.74 -34.46 13.01
N VAL A 378 3.18 -34.80 11.79
CA VAL A 378 2.41 -35.67 10.88
C VAL A 378 2.30 -37.05 11.54
N PRO A 379 1.07 -37.51 11.89
CA PRO A 379 0.88 -38.68 12.74
C PRO A 379 1.38 -39.98 12.10
N GLN A 380 2.15 -40.77 12.86
CA GLN A 380 2.75 -42.03 12.40
C GLN A 380 1.86 -43.29 12.53
N ASN A 381 0.61 -43.19 13.03
CA ASN A 381 -0.23 -44.37 13.35
C ASN A 381 -1.16 -44.84 12.20
N GLU A 382 -1.20 -46.15 11.90
CA GLU A 382 -2.13 -46.98 11.07
C GLU A 382 -3.18 -46.29 10.15
N GLY A 383 -2.77 -45.42 9.24
CA GLY A 383 -3.64 -44.92 8.16
C GLY A 383 -2.91 -44.92 6.83
N ASP A 384 -3.60 -44.51 5.77
CA ASP A 384 -3.10 -44.51 4.39
C ASP A 384 -1.74 -43.79 4.30
N LEU A 385 -0.69 -44.53 3.93
CA LEU A 385 0.72 -44.08 4.03
C LEU A 385 1.06 -43.01 2.98
N GLU A 386 0.47 -43.11 1.80
CA GLU A 386 0.74 -42.25 0.63
C GLU A 386 0.40 -40.76 0.87
N PRO A 387 -0.83 -40.38 1.29
CA PRO A 387 -1.16 -38.96 1.50
C PRO A 387 -0.34 -38.31 2.63
N ARG A 388 0.13 -39.10 3.61
CA ARG A 388 1.00 -38.60 4.69
C ARG A 388 2.39 -38.32 4.18
N ARG A 389 2.96 -39.26 3.43
CA ARG A 389 4.28 -39.09 2.82
C ARG A 389 4.28 -37.90 1.87
N ALA A 390 3.23 -37.74 1.06
CA ALA A 390 3.07 -36.56 0.21
C ALA A 390 3.07 -35.24 1.00
N GLN A 391 2.37 -35.18 2.14
CA GLN A 391 2.37 -34.01 3.02
C GLN A 391 3.74 -33.74 3.66
N GLN A 392 4.46 -34.78 4.07
CA GLN A 392 5.82 -34.66 4.60
C GLN A 392 6.79 -34.12 3.56
N LEU A 393 6.76 -34.68 2.34
CA LEU A 393 7.59 -34.22 1.23
C LEU A 393 7.27 -32.77 0.82
N GLU A 394 6.00 -32.37 0.85
CA GLU A 394 5.61 -30.97 0.62
C GLU A 394 6.19 -30.02 1.67
N LEU A 395 6.22 -30.41 2.95
CA LEU A 395 6.82 -29.62 4.03
C LEU A 395 8.35 -29.53 3.87
N VAL A 396 9.01 -30.63 3.51
CA VAL A 396 10.47 -30.62 3.23
C VAL A 396 10.79 -29.76 2.02
N PHE A 397 9.98 -29.80 0.95
CA PHE A 397 10.11 -28.90 -0.19
C PHE A 397 10.01 -27.43 0.26
N CYS A 398 9.04 -27.08 1.11
CA CYS A 398 8.91 -25.72 1.65
C CYS A 398 10.13 -25.29 2.46
N ILE A 399 10.68 -26.18 3.30
CA ILE A 399 11.90 -25.93 4.09
C ILE A 399 13.07 -25.62 3.15
N VAL A 400 13.34 -26.51 2.19
CA VAL A 400 14.43 -26.35 1.22
C VAL A 400 14.23 -25.08 0.39
N TYR A 401 13.00 -24.78 -0.04
CA TYR A 401 12.69 -23.59 -0.83
C TYR A 401 13.02 -22.30 -0.10
N VAL A 402 12.56 -22.13 1.15
CA VAL A 402 12.83 -20.92 1.93
C VAL A 402 14.32 -20.79 2.24
N ALA A 403 14.95 -21.88 2.68
CA ALA A 403 16.37 -21.91 3.02
C ALA A 403 17.24 -21.53 1.81
N LEU A 404 16.96 -22.12 0.65
CA LEU A 404 17.69 -21.87 -0.60
C LEU A 404 17.72 -20.38 -0.97
N HIS A 405 16.59 -19.70 -0.90
CA HIS A 405 16.50 -18.28 -1.25
C HIS A 405 17.18 -17.37 -0.20
N ARG A 406 17.52 -17.92 0.97
CA ARG A 406 18.08 -17.21 2.11
C ARG A 406 19.53 -17.60 2.46
N CYS A 407 20.19 -18.42 1.64
CA CYS A 407 21.60 -18.81 1.85
C CYS A 407 22.53 -17.59 2.06
N GLN A 408 22.42 -16.56 1.21
CA GLN A 408 23.24 -15.35 1.34
C GLN A 408 23.05 -14.62 2.68
N SER A 409 21.83 -14.66 3.25
CA SER A 409 21.55 -14.05 4.55
C SER A 409 22.31 -14.78 5.66
N VAL A 410 22.37 -16.11 5.58
CA VAL A 410 23.14 -16.95 6.52
C VAL A 410 24.65 -16.73 6.34
N ASP A 411 25.14 -16.66 5.10
CA ASP A 411 26.56 -16.39 4.84
C ASP A 411 27.00 -15.04 5.41
N THR A 412 26.16 -14.02 5.26
CA THR A 412 26.38 -12.68 5.85
C THR A 412 26.41 -12.76 7.38
N LEU A 413 25.45 -13.46 7.98
CA LEU A 413 25.40 -13.67 9.43
C LEU A 413 26.67 -14.35 9.95
N ARG A 414 27.21 -15.35 9.23
CA ARG A 414 28.45 -16.03 9.64
C ARG A 414 29.61 -15.06 9.80
N GLN A 415 29.74 -14.11 8.88
CA GLN A 415 30.81 -13.12 8.87
C GLN A 415 30.61 -12.00 9.91
N GLU A 416 29.39 -11.82 10.41
CA GLU A 416 29.06 -10.77 11.36
C GLU A 416 29.51 -11.10 12.79
N VAL A 417 30.06 -10.12 13.51
CA VAL A 417 30.65 -10.29 14.86
C VAL A 417 29.88 -9.46 15.92
N SER A 418 28.68 -9.00 15.60
CA SER A 418 27.86 -8.19 16.52
C SER A 418 27.22 -9.06 17.63
N SER A 419 26.85 -8.43 18.75
CA SER A 419 26.12 -9.10 19.83
C SER A 419 24.76 -9.61 19.35
N ASP A 420 24.07 -8.83 18.51
CA ASP A 420 22.78 -9.21 17.94
C ASP A 420 22.92 -10.43 17.01
N ALA A 421 24.02 -10.51 16.25
CA ALA A 421 24.32 -11.68 15.41
C ALA A 421 24.59 -12.95 16.24
N ALA A 422 25.09 -12.83 17.48
CA ALA A 422 25.33 -13.99 18.33
C ALA A 422 24.03 -14.70 18.72
N GLU A 423 22.98 -13.94 19.05
CA GLU A 423 21.65 -14.49 19.36
C GLU A 423 21.05 -15.22 18.15
N VAL A 424 21.16 -14.62 16.96
CA VAL A 424 20.65 -15.24 15.72
C VAL A 424 21.45 -16.51 15.37
N LYS A 425 22.77 -16.53 15.60
CA LYS A 425 23.61 -17.73 15.42
C LYS A 425 23.24 -18.86 16.37
N GLU A 426 22.90 -18.54 17.62
CA GLU A 426 22.43 -19.54 18.58
C GLU A 426 21.11 -20.18 18.12
N ARG A 427 20.14 -19.36 17.70
CA ARG A 427 18.88 -19.87 17.12
C ARG A 427 19.12 -20.70 15.85
N LEU A 428 20.02 -20.26 14.97
CA LEU A 428 20.39 -21.03 13.79
C LEU A 428 20.97 -22.40 14.16
N ALA A 429 21.85 -22.48 15.17
CA ALA A 429 22.40 -23.75 15.64
C ALA A 429 21.31 -24.68 16.20
N GLN A 430 20.32 -24.14 16.91
CA GLN A 430 19.17 -24.92 17.39
C GLN A 430 18.33 -25.45 16.23
N LEU A 431 18.07 -24.63 15.21
CA LEU A 431 17.38 -25.05 13.99
C LEU A 431 18.17 -26.15 13.26
N GLN A 432 19.49 -26.01 13.11
CA GLN A 432 20.36 -27.01 12.47
C GLN A 432 20.23 -28.37 13.16
N MET A 433 20.35 -28.39 14.49
CA MET A 433 20.20 -29.62 15.28
C MET A 433 18.84 -30.28 15.03
N ARG A 434 17.76 -29.50 15.02
CA ARG A 434 16.41 -30.02 14.77
C ARG A 434 16.23 -30.49 13.33
N LEU A 435 16.77 -29.78 12.35
CA LEU A 435 16.70 -30.16 10.94
C LEU A 435 17.36 -31.54 10.73
N CYS A 436 18.53 -31.76 11.32
CA CYS A 436 19.27 -33.01 11.20
C CYS A 436 18.69 -34.16 12.05
N SER A 437 17.95 -33.87 13.12
CA SER A 437 17.39 -34.90 14.01
C SER A 437 15.93 -35.26 13.71
N ASP A 438 15.12 -34.27 13.33
CA ASP A 438 13.67 -34.40 13.23
C ASP A 438 13.18 -34.69 11.80
N VAL A 439 13.98 -34.38 10.76
CA VAL A 439 13.64 -34.63 9.36
C VAL A 439 14.39 -35.87 8.86
N ALA A 440 13.67 -36.82 8.27
CA ALA A 440 14.29 -38.00 7.69
C ALA A 440 15.24 -37.59 6.55
N PHE A 441 16.45 -38.16 6.58
CA PHE A 441 17.48 -37.85 5.59
C PHE A 441 17.03 -38.23 4.17
N GLU A 442 16.27 -39.31 4.06
CA GLU A 442 15.76 -39.85 2.81
C GLU A 442 14.73 -38.92 2.14
N ASP A 443 13.99 -38.14 2.93
CA ASP A 443 13.00 -37.21 2.40
C ASP A 443 13.67 -36.02 1.71
N PHE A 444 14.90 -35.66 2.07
CA PHE A 444 15.66 -34.61 1.38
C PHE A 444 16.06 -34.98 -0.06
N TYR A 445 16.15 -36.28 -0.37
CA TYR A 445 16.45 -36.77 -1.73
C TYR A 445 15.27 -36.58 -2.68
N VAL A 446 14.05 -36.81 -2.17
CA VAL A 446 12.84 -36.91 -2.99
C VAL A 446 12.05 -35.60 -2.99
N ALA A 447 12.06 -34.89 -1.86
CA ALA A 447 11.19 -33.74 -1.67
C ALA A 447 11.55 -32.54 -2.56
N ALA A 448 12.82 -32.35 -2.94
CA ALA A 448 13.30 -31.19 -3.68
C ALA A 448 14.46 -31.56 -4.63
N PRO A 449 14.80 -30.70 -5.62
CA PRO A 449 15.94 -30.94 -6.50
C PRO A 449 17.25 -31.10 -5.73
N LEU A 450 18.03 -32.13 -6.08
CA LEU A 450 19.27 -32.47 -5.38
C LEU A 450 20.24 -31.28 -5.24
N HIS A 451 20.40 -30.50 -6.31
CA HIS A 451 21.29 -29.33 -6.30
C HIS A 451 20.81 -28.20 -5.37
N TRP A 452 19.50 -28.10 -5.11
CA TRP A 452 18.96 -27.17 -4.10
C TRP A 452 19.29 -27.67 -2.70
N THR A 453 19.01 -28.95 -2.45
CA THR A 453 19.28 -29.59 -1.16
C THR A 453 20.76 -29.54 -0.81
N ALA A 454 21.65 -29.90 -1.73
CA ALA A 454 23.10 -29.82 -1.56
C ALA A 454 23.56 -28.39 -1.18
N LYS A 455 23.03 -27.37 -1.86
CA LYS A 455 23.31 -25.96 -1.54
C LYS A 455 22.80 -25.58 -0.16
N VAL A 456 21.58 -25.99 0.21
CA VAL A 456 21.04 -25.75 1.54
C VAL A 456 21.89 -26.42 2.61
N LEU A 457 22.33 -27.67 2.42
CA LEU A 457 23.17 -28.36 3.40
C LEU A 457 24.53 -27.65 3.61
N GLY A 458 25.19 -27.19 2.53
CA GLY A 458 26.45 -26.43 2.66
C GLY A 458 26.27 -25.07 3.36
N HIS A 459 25.21 -24.34 3.02
CA HIS A 459 25.00 -22.97 3.53
C HIS A 459 24.28 -22.91 4.89
N TRP A 460 23.30 -23.77 5.14
CA TRP A 460 22.49 -23.77 6.35
C TRP A 460 22.92 -24.79 7.38
N VAL A 461 23.43 -25.96 6.99
CA VAL A 461 23.88 -27.02 7.94
C VAL A 461 25.40 -27.01 8.15
N PHE A 462 26.12 -26.30 7.28
CA PHE A 462 27.57 -26.11 7.35
C PHE A 462 28.35 -27.40 7.07
N LEU A 463 27.76 -28.31 6.28
CA LEU A 463 28.47 -29.49 5.80
C LEU A 463 29.65 -29.08 4.92
N SER A 464 30.75 -29.83 5.00
CA SER A 464 31.91 -29.64 4.14
C SER A 464 31.59 -30.00 2.69
N ASP A 465 32.40 -29.53 1.74
CA ASP A 465 32.25 -29.88 0.34
C ASP A 465 32.34 -31.41 0.13
N GLU A 466 33.16 -32.12 0.92
CA GLU A 466 33.22 -33.58 0.87
C GLU A 466 31.94 -34.24 1.40
N GLU A 467 31.36 -33.73 2.48
CA GLU A 467 30.11 -34.22 3.06
C GLU A 467 28.92 -33.98 2.12
N VAL A 468 28.85 -32.80 1.49
CA VAL A 468 27.84 -32.47 0.47
C VAL A 468 28.00 -33.35 -0.77
N GLN A 469 29.25 -33.63 -1.19
CA GLN A 469 29.51 -34.51 -2.32
C GLN A 469 29.13 -35.96 -1.98
N ALA A 470 29.43 -36.43 -0.76
CA ALA A 470 29.04 -37.76 -0.28
C ALA A 470 27.51 -37.90 -0.27
N PHE A 471 26.80 -36.90 0.29
CA PHE A 471 25.34 -36.82 0.23
C PHE A 471 24.81 -36.88 -1.20
N SER A 472 25.41 -36.11 -2.12
CA SER A 472 24.95 -36.08 -3.51
C SER A 472 25.13 -37.42 -4.21
N SER A 473 26.25 -38.10 -3.97
CA SER A 473 26.49 -39.44 -4.51
C SER A 473 25.52 -40.48 -3.92
N GLU A 474 25.27 -40.44 -2.62
CA GLU A 474 24.29 -41.33 -1.98
C GLU A 474 22.87 -41.09 -2.50
N ALA A 475 22.48 -39.83 -2.71
CA ALA A 475 21.20 -39.47 -3.30
C ALA A 475 21.05 -40.03 -4.73
N GLU A 476 22.07 -39.88 -5.56
CA GLU A 476 22.10 -40.39 -6.94
C GLU A 476 22.06 -41.93 -6.99
N GLU A 477 22.70 -42.62 -6.04
CA GLU A 477 22.65 -44.08 -5.93
C GLU A 477 21.27 -44.60 -5.49
N ASN A 478 20.58 -43.82 -4.65
CA ASN A 478 19.26 -44.18 -4.13
C ASN A 478 18.09 -43.73 -5.04
N ASP A 479 18.31 -42.81 -5.98
CA ASP A 479 17.31 -42.36 -6.94
C ASP A 479 17.09 -43.42 -8.04
N ASN A 480 16.24 -44.40 -7.71
CA ASN A 480 15.86 -45.50 -8.60
C ASN A 480 14.60 -45.18 -9.43
N ASP A 481 14.19 -43.91 -9.47
CA ASP A 481 13.00 -43.47 -10.21
C ASP A 481 13.16 -43.77 -11.71
N SER A 482 12.12 -44.33 -12.30
CA SER A 482 11.99 -44.38 -13.75
C SER A 482 11.92 -42.96 -14.32
N GLU A 483 12.25 -42.80 -15.60
CA GLU A 483 12.15 -41.49 -16.28
C GLU A 483 10.74 -40.87 -16.17
N LYS A 484 9.71 -41.71 -16.07
CA LYS A 484 8.33 -41.26 -15.86
C LYS A 484 8.13 -40.74 -14.43
N GLU A 485 8.55 -41.51 -13.43
CA GLU A 485 8.42 -41.11 -12.01
C GLU A 485 9.20 -39.82 -11.72
N PHE A 486 10.41 -39.68 -12.29
CA PHE A 486 11.18 -38.45 -12.19
C PHE A 486 10.43 -37.24 -12.80
N ARG A 487 9.82 -37.42 -13.98
CA ARG A 487 9.00 -36.35 -14.60
C ARG A 487 7.79 -36.00 -13.74
N ASP A 488 7.07 -36.99 -13.25
CA ASP A 488 5.89 -36.80 -12.40
C ASP A 488 6.30 -36.05 -11.10
N ARG A 489 7.48 -36.35 -10.55
CA ARG A 489 8.09 -35.67 -9.39
C ARG A 489 8.44 -34.21 -9.68
N VAL A 490 9.05 -33.92 -10.83
CA VAL A 490 9.36 -32.54 -11.27
C VAL A 490 8.07 -31.74 -11.49
N GLU A 491 7.05 -32.32 -12.10
CA GLU A 491 5.74 -31.69 -12.26
C GLU A 491 5.09 -31.38 -10.91
N ALA A 492 5.21 -32.28 -9.93
CA ALA A 492 4.76 -32.05 -8.57
C ALA A 492 5.51 -30.87 -7.90
N TRP A 493 6.83 -30.77 -8.07
CA TRP A 493 7.60 -29.63 -7.57
C TRP A 493 7.13 -28.31 -8.19
N HIS A 494 6.94 -28.25 -9.51
CA HIS A 494 6.38 -27.08 -10.17
C HIS A 494 4.98 -26.73 -9.65
N ALA A 495 4.13 -27.72 -9.41
CA ALA A 495 2.79 -27.52 -8.87
C ALA A 495 2.82 -26.98 -7.43
N ILE A 496 3.77 -27.43 -6.59
CA ILE A 496 3.99 -26.85 -5.25
C ILE A 496 4.48 -25.41 -5.40
N GLU A 497 5.53 -25.20 -6.18
CA GLU A 497 6.15 -23.89 -6.36
C GLU A 497 5.12 -22.87 -6.87
N ALA A 498 4.28 -23.23 -7.84
CA ALA A 498 3.28 -22.34 -8.44
C ALA A 498 2.26 -21.78 -7.42
N ARG A 499 2.05 -22.47 -6.29
CA ARG A 499 1.11 -22.04 -5.24
C ARG A 499 1.66 -20.95 -4.33
N PHE A 500 2.99 -20.76 -4.27
CA PHE A 500 3.60 -19.78 -3.38
C PHE A 500 3.25 -18.35 -3.80
N ALA A 501 2.73 -17.56 -2.84
CA ALA A 501 2.45 -16.15 -3.09
C ALA A 501 3.75 -15.33 -3.06
N SER A 502 3.74 -14.10 -3.58
CA SER A 502 4.90 -13.18 -3.51
C SER A 502 6.12 -13.56 -4.35
N LYS A 503 5.98 -14.42 -5.38
CA LYS A 503 7.05 -14.60 -6.37
C LYS A 503 7.29 -13.31 -7.16
N PRO A 504 8.53 -13.01 -7.60
CA PRO A 504 8.84 -11.86 -8.45
C PRO A 504 7.91 -11.71 -9.67
N GLU A 505 7.53 -12.84 -10.29
CA GLU A 505 6.61 -12.87 -11.43
C GLU A 505 5.19 -12.43 -11.08
N SER A 506 4.76 -12.66 -9.83
CA SER A 506 3.44 -12.24 -9.32
C SER A 506 3.30 -10.72 -9.21
N PHE A 507 4.41 -9.98 -9.19
CA PHE A 507 4.41 -8.50 -9.18
C PHE A 507 4.36 -7.90 -10.59
N SER A 508 4.45 -8.70 -11.65
CA SER A 508 4.43 -8.21 -13.05
C SER A 508 3.15 -7.43 -13.39
N ALA A 509 2.03 -7.78 -12.76
CA ALA A 509 0.76 -7.09 -12.90
C ALA A 509 0.71 -5.71 -12.21
N PHE A 510 1.63 -5.44 -11.28
CA PHE A 510 1.73 -4.22 -10.49
C PHE A 510 3.03 -3.50 -10.82
N THR A 511 3.14 -3.01 -12.05
CA THR A 511 4.40 -2.46 -12.59
C THR A 511 5.00 -1.35 -11.72
N GLN A 512 4.17 -0.51 -11.12
CA GLN A 512 4.64 0.57 -10.23
C GLN A 512 5.15 0.01 -8.90
N MET A 513 4.41 -0.91 -8.28
CA MET A 513 4.84 -1.54 -7.03
C MET A 513 6.04 -2.46 -7.22
N LYS A 514 6.14 -3.14 -8.37
CA LYS A 514 7.32 -3.93 -8.74
C LYS A 514 8.57 -3.06 -8.74
N THR A 515 8.53 -1.87 -9.35
CA THR A 515 9.67 -0.95 -9.37
C THR A 515 10.09 -0.52 -7.96
N LEU A 516 9.13 -0.32 -7.06
CA LEU A 516 9.38 0.00 -5.66
C LEU A 516 9.98 -1.18 -4.88
N LEU A 517 9.52 -2.39 -5.18
CA LEU A 517 9.90 -3.62 -4.48
C LEU A 517 11.15 -4.30 -5.03
N GLU A 518 11.56 -4.02 -6.26
CA GLU A 518 12.67 -4.71 -6.95
C GLU A 518 13.97 -4.79 -6.13
N PRO A 519 14.40 -3.73 -5.40
CA PRO A 519 15.57 -3.82 -4.53
C PRO A 519 15.40 -4.74 -3.30
N HIS A 520 14.16 -5.10 -2.99
CA HIS A 520 13.75 -5.84 -1.81
C HIS A 520 13.14 -7.21 -2.16
N LEU A 521 13.23 -7.63 -3.43
CA LEU A 521 12.74 -8.92 -3.90
C LEU A 521 13.91 -9.81 -4.30
N ARG A 522 13.92 -11.04 -3.78
CA ARG A 522 14.89 -12.07 -4.16
C ARG A 522 14.40 -12.80 -5.41
N PRO A 523 15.24 -12.93 -6.45
CA PRO A 523 14.87 -13.64 -7.67
C PRO A 523 14.60 -15.11 -7.34
N SER A 524 13.66 -15.72 -8.08
CA SER A 524 13.41 -17.16 -7.99
C SER A 524 14.56 -17.92 -8.64
N ILE A 525 15.06 -18.95 -7.97
CA ILE A 525 16.02 -19.89 -8.54
C ILE A 525 15.25 -20.93 -9.36
N PRO A 526 15.59 -21.16 -10.64
CA PRO A 526 14.89 -22.13 -11.48
C PRO A 526 15.09 -23.57 -10.97
N LEU A 527 14.05 -24.39 -11.11
CA LEU A 527 14.07 -25.83 -10.78
C LEU A 527 15.04 -26.63 -11.69
N ASP A 528 15.27 -26.14 -12.92
CA ASP A 528 15.93 -26.92 -13.99
C ASP A 528 17.40 -26.58 -14.23
N GLN A 529 18.03 -25.66 -13.47
CA GLN A 529 19.40 -25.23 -13.76
C GLN A 529 20.34 -25.28 -12.54
N PRO A 530 21.43 -26.08 -12.60
CA PRO A 530 22.62 -25.79 -11.81
C PRO A 530 23.22 -24.48 -12.33
N THR A 531 23.04 -23.39 -11.59
CA THR A 531 23.79 -22.15 -11.84
C THR A 531 25.22 -22.42 -11.42
N HIS A 532 26.14 -22.47 -12.39
CA HIS A 532 27.58 -22.55 -12.15
C HIS A 532 28.08 -21.22 -11.55
N GLU A 533 27.92 -21.07 -10.24
CA GLU A 533 28.69 -20.11 -9.45
C GLU A 533 29.63 -20.93 -8.56
N HIS A 534 30.93 -20.84 -8.85
CA HIS A 534 32.03 -21.52 -8.16
C HIS A 534 32.27 -23.00 -8.54
N GLY A 535 32.79 -23.22 -9.75
CA GLY A 535 33.99 -24.04 -10.00
C GLY A 535 34.16 -25.48 -9.48
N LEU A 536 33.22 -26.04 -8.73
CA LEU A 536 33.26 -27.39 -8.17
C LEU A 536 31.82 -27.92 -8.18
N ILE A 537 31.48 -28.58 -9.28
CA ILE A 537 30.73 -29.83 -9.42
C ILE A 537 30.40 -29.97 -10.91
N LEU A 538 31.05 -30.94 -11.55
CA LEU A 538 30.63 -31.73 -12.72
C LEU A 538 31.75 -32.77 -12.97
N PRO A 539 31.47 -34.00 -13.44
CA PRO A 539 30.45 -34.23 -14.47
C PRO A 539 29.67 -35.57 -14.45
N ALA A 540 28.36 -35.55 -14.76
CA ALA A 540 27.73 -36.55 -15.65
C ALA A 540 26.29 -36.21 -16.13
N ALA A 541 26.13 -35.20 -16.99
CA ALA A 541 25.11 -35.27 -18.05
C ALA A 541 25.82 -35.16 -19.41
N ARG A 542 25.70 -36.23 -20.20
CA ARG A 542 26.28 -36.50 -21.54
C ARG A 542 27.08 -35.36 -22.23
N LYS A 543 28.37 -35.67 -22.47
CA LYS A 543 29.32 -35.01 -23.40
C LYS A 543 28.70 -34.36 -24.64
N ARG A 544 29.04 -33.08 -24.89
CA ARG A 544 29.42 -32.58 -26.23
C ARG A 544 30.39 -31.39 -26.13
N ARG A 545 31.55 -31.53 -26.80
CA ARG A 545 32.62 -30.52 -26.97
C ARG A 545 32.19 -29.37 -27.89
N ARG A 546 32.53 -28.12 -27.54
CA ARG A 546 33.50 -27.25 -28.28
C ARG A 546 33.70 -25.86 -27.64
N THR A 547 34.96 -25.60 -27.25
CA THR A 547 35.82 -24.38 -27.39
C THR A 547 35.38 -22.99 -26.90
N ASP A 548 36.08 -22.55 -25.84
CA ASP A 548 36.84 -21.30 -25.60
C ASP A 548 36.33 -19.94 -26.13
N GLU A 549 36.22 -18.95 -25.24
CA GLU A 549 37.26 -17.91 -25.07
C GLU A 549 37.07 -17.03 -23.81
N VAL A 550 38.22 -16.54 -23.33
CA VAL A 550 38.53 -15.86 -22.06
C VAL A 550 38.32 -14.33 -22.23
N THR A 551 37.88 -13.56 -21.23
CA THR A 551 38.78 -12.71 -20.42
C THR A 551 38.07 -11.95 -19.29
N ARG A 552 38.76 -11.94 -18.15
CA ARG A 552 38.54 -11.14 -16.95
C ARG A 552 38.64 -9.64 -17.24
N ASN A 553 37.94 -8.82 -16.45
CA ASN A 553 38.54 -7.61 -15.90
C ASN A 553 38.05 -7.41 -14.46
N SER A 554 38.99 -7.60 -13.55
CA SER A 554 38.90 -7.29 -12.13
C SER A 554 38.97 -5.78 -11.93
N GLY A 555 37.92 -5.21 -11.36
CA GLY A 555 37.95 -3.91 -10.71
C GLY A 555 37.14 -4.02 -9.44
N ASP A 556 37.82 -3.97 -8.31
CA ASP A 556 37.27 -3.99 -6.94
C ASP A 556 36.21 -2.87 -6.76
N PRO A 557 34.90 -3.21 -6.73
CA PRO A 557 33.82 -2.23 -6.60
C PRO A 557 33.68 -1.68 -5.17
N ASP A 558 34.24 -2.39 -4.18
CA ASP A 558 34.00 -2.13 -2.76
C ASP A 558 34.80 -0.94 -2.20
N LYS A 559 35.73 -0.38 -2.98
CA LYS A 559 36.47 0.83 -2.60
C LYS A 559 35.82 2.14 -3.06
N LEU A 560 34.84 2.11 -3.96
CA LEU A 560 34.19 3.34 -4.46
C LEU A 560 32.92 3.71 -3.69
N GLU A 561 32.18 2.72 -3.15
CA GLU A 561 30.85 2.93 -2.56
C GLU A 561 30.85 3.48 -1.13
N ARG A 562 32.00 3.60 -0.46
CA ARG A 562 32.08 4.08 0.94
C ARG A 562 32.50 5.54 1.12
N SER A 563 32.47 6.37 0.07
CA SER A 563 32.72 7.81 0.19
C SER A 563 31.46 8.62 -0.11
N ILE A 564 31.16 9.59 0.74
CA ILE A 564 30.07 10.59 0.59
C ILE A 564 30.20 11.38 -0.74
N ASP A 565 31.33 11.26 -1.43
CA ASP A 565 31.63 11.87 -2.73
C ASP A 565 30.91 11.23 -3.93
N VAL A 566 30.33 10.02 -3.81
CA VAL A 566 29.58 9.36 -4.91
C VAL A 566 28.32 10.14 -5.31
N LEU A 567 27.65 10.79 -4.35
CA LEU A 567 26.48 11.64 -4.60
C LEU A 567 26.85 13.00 -5.22
N LEU A 568 28.13 13.37 -5.16
CA LEU A 568 28.68 14.58 -5.76
C LEU A 568 29.37 14.32 -7.11
N LEU A 569 29.37 13.06 -7.58
CA LEU A 569 29.86 12.73 -8.91
C LEU A 569 29.05 13.51 -9.96
N PRO A 570 29.71 14.19 -10.91
CA PRO A 570 29.04 15.06 -11.88
C PRO A 570 27.88 14.38 -12.62
N ASP A 571 28.02 13.08 -12.92
CA ASP A 571 27.04 12.35 -13.73
C ASP A 571 25.80 11.92 -12.92
N VAL A 572 25.97 11.66 -11.62
CA VAL A 572 24.87 11.36 -10.69
C VAL A 572 24.11 12.63 -10.36
N MET A 573 24.84 13.72 -10.06
CA MET A 573 24.26 15.04 -9.87
C MET A 573 23.50 15.53 -11.11
N GLU A 574 24.05 15.29 -12.31
CA GLU A 574 23.41 15.63 -13.57
C GLU A 574 22.10 14.87 -13.75
N ARG A 575 22.07 13.57 -13.45
CA ARG A 575 20.86 12.75 -13.51
C ARG A 575 19.80 13.22 -12.52
N VAL A 576 20.16 13.46 -11.26
CA VAL A 576 19.23 13.98 -10.23
C VAL A 576 18.67 15.35 -10.63
N CYS A 577 19.52 16.21 -11.17
CA CYS A 577 19.13 17.57 -11.50
C CYS A 577 18.35 17.68 -12.80
N SER A 578 18.46 16.70 -13.71
CA SER A 578 17.61 16.62 -14.91
C SER A 578 16.11 16.55 -14.59
N PHE A 579 15.73 16.10 -13.38
CA PHE A 579 14.34 16.07 -12.90
C PHE A 579 13.86 17.42 -12.31
N MET A 580 14.74 18.40 -12.16
CA MET A 580 14.42 19.70 -11.58
C MET A 580 14.00 20.70 -12.66
N SER A 581 13.02 21.55 -12.34
CA SER A 581 12.62 22.62 -13.26
C SER A 581 13.78 23.58 -13.55
N ALA A 582 13.83 24.11 -14.78
CA ALA A 582 14.84 25.09 -15.20
C ALA A 582 15.02 26.27 -14.22
N LYS A 583 13.93 26.75 -13.60
CA LYS A 583 13.96 27.83 -12.61
C LYS A 583 14.70 27.44 -11.31
N ARG A 584 14.57 26.18 -10.87
CA ARG A 584 15.29 25.65 -9.70
C ARG A 584 16.75 25.37 -10.03
N LEU A 585 17.03 24.86 -11.22
CA LEU A 585 18.40 24.66 -11.72
C LEU A 585 19.19 25.96 -11.75
N CYS A 586 18.64 27.03 -12.32
CA CYS A 586 19.30 28.34 -12.33
C CYS A 586 19.54 28.89 -10.92
N ARG A 587 18.65 28.61 -9.96
CA ARG A 587 18.83 29.05 -8.57
C ARG A 587 19.94 28.27 -7.86
N MET A 588 20.04 26.97 -8.08
CA MET A 588 21.12 26.15 -7.53
C MET A 588 22.49 26.51 -8.10
N ALA A 589 22.57 26.85 -9.39
CA ALA A 589 23.81 27.27 -10.04
C ALA A 589 24.34 28.60 -9.50
N LEU A 590 23.49 29.43 -8.88
CA LEU A 590 23.88 30.70 -8.27
C LEU A 590 24.51 30.55 -6.88
N VAL A 591 24.25 29.43 -6.19
CA VAL A 591 24.65 29.23 -4.78
C VAL A 591 25.65 28.09 -4.58
N CYS A 592 25.89 27.24 -5.58
CA CYS A 592 26.83 26.12 -5.51
C CYS A 592 27.76 26.13 -6.73
N ARG A 593 29.08 26.22 -6.50
CA ARG A 593 30.11 26.23 -7.57
C ARG A 593 30.13 24.94 -8.38
N THR A 594 30.14 23.77 -7.71
CA THR A 594 30.09 22.47 -8.37
C THR A 594 28.85 22.33 -9.26
N PHE A 595 27.72 22.90 -8.82
CA PHE A 595 26.50 22.92 -9.61
C PHE A 595 26.53 23.91 -10.77
N ALA A 596 27.20 25.05 -10.60
CA ALA A 596 27.46 25.98 -11.69
C ALA A 596 28.24 25.29 -12.81
N ASP A 597 29.27 24.52 -12.48
CA ASP A 597 30.09 23.78 -13.45
C ASP A 597 29.30 22.70 -14.19
N ILE A 598 28.45 21.94 -13.50
CA ILE A 598 27.57 20.94 -14.12
C ILE A 598 26.49 21.60 -14.99
N SER A 599 25.99 22.77 -14.61
CA SER A 599 24.97 23.51 -15.37
C SER A 599 25.47 24.01 -16.74
N HIS A 600 26.79 24.01 -16.97
CA HIS A 600 27.39 24.29 -18.27
C HIS A 600 27.34 23.09 -19.22
N ARG A 601 27.05 21.87 -18.74
CA ARG A 601 26.92 20.67 -19.58
C ARG A 601 25.59 20.67 -20.34
N ALA A 602 25.64 20.51 -21.65
CA ALA A 602 24.45 20.52 -22.52
C ALA A 602 23.49 19.33 -22.25
N SER A 603 24.04 18.20 -21.80
CA SER A 603 23.32 16.97 -21.49
C SER A 603 22.34 17.11 -20.32
N LEU A 604 22.60 17.98 -19.34
CA LEU A 604 21.69 18.30 -18.24
C LEU A 604 20.37 18.91 -18.71
N TRP A 605 20.45 19.77 -19.74
CA TRP A 605 19.30 20.56 -20.22
C TRP A 605 18.50 19.84 -21.30
N ARG A 606 19.13 18.87 -22.01
CA ARG A 606 18.52 18.06 -23.07
C ARG A 606 17.12 17.50 -22.69
N PRO A 607 16.92 16.93 -21.49
CA PRO A 607 15.62 16.39 -21.08
C PRO A 607 14.54 17.45 -20.85
N LEU A 608 14.92 18.68 -20.50
CA LEU A 608 13.96 19.78 -20.27
C LEU A 608 13.43 20.37 -21.58
N TYR A 609 14.14 20.16 -22.69
CA TYR A 609 13.75 20.60 -24.03
C TYR A 609 13.20 19.46 -24.90
N MET A 610 13.48 18.21 -24.57
CA MET A 610 12.78 17.06 -25.15
C MET A 610 11.47 16.81 -24.41
N ARG A 611 10.35 17.22 -25.00
CA ARG A 611 9.03 16.76 -24.53
C ARG A 611 8.97 15.24 -24.64
N VAL A 612 8.88 14.54 -23.51
CA VAL A 612 8.40 13.16 -23.45
C VAL A 612 6.92 13.18 -23.85
N GLY A 613 6.66 12.99 -25.14
CA GLY A 613 5.34 12.88 -25.73
C GLY A 613 5.32 11.68 -26.67
N PHE A 614 4.61 10.63 -26.28
CA PHE A 614 4.30 9.49 -27.14
C PHE A 614 3.69 9.96 -28.47
N PRO A 615 4.03 9.34 -29.61
CA PRO A 615 3.43 9.68 -30.89
C PRO A 615 1.96 9.22 -30.89
N ILE A 616 1.03 10.16 -30.83
CA ILE A 616 -0.38 9.90 -31.13
C ILE A 616 -0.49 9.87 -32.66
N PHE A 617 -0.57 8.67 -33.23
CA PHE A 617 -1.04 8.49 -34.60
C PHE A 617 -2.52 8.88 -34.68
N LYS A 618 -2.81 10.15 -34.98
CA LYS A 618 -4.04 10.55 -35.67
C LYS A 618 -3.76 11.70 -36.64
N THR A 619 -4.23 11.48 -37.84
CA THR A 619 -4.18 12.32 -39.03
C THR A 619 -4.79 13.71 -38.80
N ASN A 620 -4.16 14.72 -39.40
CA ASN A 620 -4.68 16.05 -39.73
C ASN A 620 -4.78 17.12 -38.63
N ALA A 621 -3.69 17.37 -37.89
CA ALA A 621 -3.48 18.66 -37.24
C ALA A 621 -2.01 19.10 -37.40
N LEU A 622 -1.78 20.40 -37.68
CA LEU A 622 -0.45 20.99 -37.88
C LEU A 622 0.55 20.58 -36.78
N PRO A 623 1.85 20.44 -37.11
CA PRO A 623 2.85 20.00 -36.15
C PRO A 623 2.99 21.04 -35.02
N PRO A 624 2.93 20.63 -33.74
CA PRO A 624 3.31 21.51 -32.64
C PRO A 624 4.82 21.73 -32.70
N ALA A 625 5.24 22.99 -32.77
CA ALA A 625 6.64 23.40 -32.83
C ALA A 625 7.48 22.71 -31.74
N SER A 626 8.44 21.88 -32.15
CA SER A 626 9.44 21.28 -31.29
C SER A 626 10.45 22.36 -30.89
N VAL A 627 10.40 22.84 -29.65
CA VAL A 627 11.49 23.64 -29.09
C VAL A 627 12.62 22.68 -28.67
N ALA A 628 13.31 22.10 -29.64
CA ALA A 628 14.56 21.39 -29.41
C ALA A 628 15.70 22.41 -29.39
N CYS A 629 16.61 22.30 -28.42
CA CYS A 629 17.86 23.05 -28.51
C CYS A 629 18.69 22.48 -29.66
N HIS A 630 18.88 23.25 -30.74
CA HIS A 630 19.64 22.83 -31.94
C HIS A 630 21.15 23.12 -31.83
N HIS A 631 21.63 23.57 -30.68
CA HIS A 631 23.04 23.86 -30.49
C HIS A 631 23.81 22.56 -30.19
N GLY A 632 24.97 22.38 -30.83
CA GLY A 632 25.85 21.23 -30.60
C GLY A 632 26.51 21.23 -29.22
N GLU A 633 27.09 20.09 -28.82
CA GLU A 633 27.63 19.84 -27.45
C GLU A 633 28.71 20.84 -27.00
N LYS A 634 29.32 21.60 -27.93
CA LYS A 634 30.32 22.64 -27.65
C LYS A 634 29.72 24.03 -27.36
N TYR A 635 28.41 24.21 -27.49
CA TYR A 635 27.77 25.52 -27.32
C TYR A 635 27.51 25.83 -25.84
N ALA A 636 28.22 26.81 -25.29
CA ALA A 636 28.06 27.25 -23.91
C ALA A 636 26.85 28.19 -23.78
N HIS A 637 25.75 27.69 -23.22
CA HIS A 637 24.56 28.52 -22.95
C HIS A 637 24.86 29.58 -21.87
N ASN A 638 24.60 30.86 -22.18
CA ASN A 638 24.74 31.95 -21.22
C ASN A 638 23.54 31.99 -20.25
N TRP A 639 23.56 31.08 -19.28
CA TRP A 639 22.49 30.84 -18.29
C TRP A 639 22.16 32.04 -17.41
N ARG A 640 23.07 33.01 -17.29
CA ARG A 640 22.83 34.27 -16.54
C ARG A 640 21.77 35.17 -17.20
N GLN A 641 21.51 34.99 -18.50
CA GLN A 641 20.55 35.80 -19.25
C GLN A 641 19.19 35.10 -19.48
N LEU A 642 19.11 33.78 -19.34
CA LEU A 642 17.90 32.97 -19.56
C LEU A 642 16.68 33.34 -18.67
N PRO A 643 16.85 33.74 -17.40
CA PRO A 643 15.74 34.25 -16.59
C PRO A 643 15.25 35.64 -17.04
N LYS A 644 16.12 36.44 -17.66
CA LYS A 644 15.80 37.81 -18.10
C LYS A 644 15.07 37.82 -19.44
N SER A 645 15.29 36.82 -20.30
CA SER A 645 14.62 36.69 -21.61
C SER A 645 13.22 36.08 -21.54
N ARG A 646 12.79 35.53 -20.40
CA ARG A 646 11.41 35.04 -20.19
C ARG A 646 10.43 36.08 -19.65
N THR A 647 10.89 37.33 -19.47
CA THR A 647 10.04 38.46 -19.05
C THR A 647 9.50 39.30 -20.22
N VAL A 648 9.77 38.92 -21.47
CA VAL A 648 9.11 39.52 -22.65
C VAL A 648 8.70 38.41 -23.61
N GLN A 649 7.51 37.86 -23.38
CA GLN A 649 6.52 37.48 -24.41
C GLN A 649 5.20 37.15 -23.74
#